data_AF-A0A7J7Q1H3-F1
#
_entry.id   AF-A0A7J7Q1H3-F1
#
_cell.length_a   1.000
_cell.length_b   1.000
_cell.length_c   1.000
_cell.angle_alpha   90.00
_cell.angle_beta   90.00
_cell.angle_gamma   90.00
#
_symmetry.space_group_name_H-M   'P 1'
#
loop_
_entity.id
_entity.type
_entity.pdbx_description
1 polymer ?
#
loop_
_entity_poly.entity_id
_entity_poly.type
_entity_poly.pdbx_seq_one_letter_code
_entity_poly.pdbx_strand_id
1 'polypeptide(L)'
;MLSQLGADWRCASGCGPPECSSLAALEARGSVTIERAVPLSFYQNVVTMSYSMAFWEWDRWEAELDWMALQGINMPLMPLGMEALQTATFAGLGLTPEQLQDFLPGPAFLAWGRMGNIQGYGGPLPCEYMAKQLQLARRVVARMRQLGMTPVYPAFAGFVPRALAALYPDAAVTPATNWCHFPGAYACPYLLAPDDPLFARIGSAYISTLRSELGWDAASYYIADTFNEMKPASGSAEYLAGVSRSVYAGMTHADPDAIWVMQAWLFVSDSRFWQPPQIQALLSGVARGRLLLLDLFADEHPVWSRTACLYGHPFIWCMLHNFGGNLEMYGALPAVAEGVTAALDAAQGGMVGVGMAPEGIEQNPAVYEFMAEMAFKGRAAEAAAPGGIAAWFAEYAQRRYAGAGALPAPASAAVQGAWQLLARSVYSCRDKLHNTVCDVPTSRPGLARGEIMGWGLAPHLWFDVGDVRAAWELLLQAAAACPCLSGASSAFVYDLLDVSRELMSKIAGRFWADAVDAYKAGNLEGLRANGSALLTIWGTSAVAGDSEVSDYANKEWSGLIASFYLPRWQAWLARLEQDLLQGRAYDAPAWRLEVLMMTYRWISSGSTSDASSSGSMCPQPMAVDAAAGAEGAGGGLVFAAAEAPAAVAELALTPRGDAVQLSSRAYQRYARLLAPGCSATAATAAAAVAAAAAGLAAAAAVPAGAPAGTVMAAAQLLQWWWVQRALQLLLWLPQEAGLWLLWMQQRRDGQLAGVLCGLLARAVQCAVCVGCCLCWSGCSGGRLLPSCTVCTCATVSKQSI
;
A
#
# COMPACT_ATOMS: atom_id res chain seq x y z
N MET A 1 20.15 -22.85 -16.54
CA MET A 1 19.39 -23.68 -17.52
C MET A 1 17.89 -23.50 -17.36
N LEU A 2 17.27 -23.67 -16.18
CA LEU A 2 15.86 -23.26 -15.96
C LEU A 2 15.66 -21.74 -16.12
N SER A 3 16.60 -20.94 -15.61
CA SER A 3 16.69 -19.50 -15.88
C SER A 3 16.87 -19.18 -17.37
N GLN A 4 17.61 -20.02 -18.11
CA GLN A 4 17.81 -19.90 -19.56
C GLN A 4 16.57 -20.34 -20.35
N LEU A 5 15.90 -21.42 -19.94
CA LEU A 5 14.61 -21.87 -20.49
C LEU A 5 13.51 -20.84 -20.21
N GLY A 6 13.55 -20.19 -19.05
CA GLY A 6 12.70 -19.06 -18.71
C GLY A 6 13.04 -17.80 -19.52
N ALA A 7 14.32 -17.54 -19.81
CA ALA A 7 14.73 -16.46 -20.72
C ALA A 7 14.28 -16.73 -22.17
N ASP A 8 14.42 -17.97 -22.63
CA ASP A 8 13.96 -18.45 -23.94
C ASP A 8 12.42 -18.43 -24.04
N TRP A 9 11.69 -18.67 -22.94
CA TRP A 9 10.23 -18.53 -22.86
C TRP A 9 9.78 -17.06 -22.88
N ARG A 10 10.47 -16.17 -22.16
CA ARG A 10 10.18 -14.71 -22.13
C ARG A 10 10.35 -14.04 -23.50
N CYS A 11 11.14 -14.62 -24.41
CA CYS A 11 11.29 -14.16 -25.80
C CYS A 11 9.99 -14.18 -26.62
N ALA A 12 8.93 -14.86 -26.17
CA ALA A 12 7.63 -14.85 -26.86
C ALA A 12 6.86 -13.51 -26.80
N SER A 13 7.37 -12.48 -26.10
CA SER A 13 6.58 -11.29 -25.76
C SER A 13 7.19 -9.91 -26.05
N GLY A 14 8.25 -9.77 -26.86
CA GLY A 14 8.70 -8.39 -27.16
C GLY A 14 9.83 -8.08 -28.13
N CYS A 15 10.57 -9.03 -28.70
CA CYS A 15 11.69 -8.71 -29.59
C CYS A 15 11.64 -9.46 -30.91
N GLY A 16 11.00 -8.90 -31.94
CA GLY A 16 11.14 -9.33 -33.34
C GLY A 16 10.78 -10.80 -33.62
N PRO A 17 10.90 -11.29 -34.87
CA PRO A 17 10.53 -12.67 -35.19
C PRO A 17 11.42 -13.63 -34.38
N PRO A 18 10.82 -14.61 -33.68
CA PRO A 18 11.54 -15.43 -32.73
C PRO A 18 12.46 -16.40 -33.48
N GLU A 19 13.77 -16.20 -33.38
CA GLU A 19 14.63 -17.35 -33.18
C GLU A 19 14.71 -17.58 -31.66
N CYS A 20 13.59 -18.04 -31.07
CA CYS A 20 13.71 -18.88 -29.88
C CYS A 20 14.72 -19.97 -30.25
N SER A 21 15.70 -20.24 -29.39
CA SER A 21 16.58 -21.40 -29.52
C SER A 21 15.73 -22.56 -30.03
N SER A 22 15.92 -22.98 -31.29
CA SER A 22 15.12 -24.08 -31.81
C SER A 22 15.32 -25.27 -30.89
N LEU A 23 14.31 -26.15 -30.76
CA LEU A 23 14.47 -27.37 -29.96
C LEU A 23 15.78 -28.10 -30.34
N ALA A 24 16.15 -28.05 -31.62
CA ALA A 24 17.41 -28.55 -32.17
C ALA A 24 18.67 -27.87 -31.62
N ALA A 25 18.65 -26.56 -31.32
CA ALA A 25 19.76 -25.84 -30.68
C ALA A 25 19.90 -26.19 -29.19
N LEU A 26 18.80 -26.57 -28.52
CA LEU A 26 18.82 -27.09 -27.15
C LEU A 26 19.32 -28.55 -27.12
N GLU A 27 18.88 -29.39 -28.06
CA GLU A 27 19.32 -30.78 -28.23
C GLU A 27 20.83 -30.89 -28.51
N ALA A 28 21.41 -29.91 -29.23
CA ALA A 28 22.83 -29.86 -29.53
C ALA A 28 23.75 -29.60 -28.32
N ARG A 29 23.21 -29.14 -27.17
CA ARG A 29 24.00 -28.79 -25.96
C ARG A 29 24.35 -29.99 -25.07
N GLY A 30 23.91 -31.20 -25.42
CA GLY A 30 24.11 -32.41 -24.62
C GLY A 30 23.24 -32.45 -23.36
N SER A 31 23.28 -33.56 -22.62
CA SER A 31 22.50 -33.73 -21.39
C SER A 31 23.23 -33.13 -20.19
N VAL A 32 22.58 -32.23 -19.46
CA VAL A 32 23.04 -31.72 -18.16
C VAL A 32 22.09 -32.22 -17.08
N THR A 33 22.62 -32.87 -16.04
CA THR A 33 21.86 -33.28 -14.87
C THR A 33 22.10 -32.28 -13.74
N ILE A 34 21.04 -31.65 -13.25
CA ILE A 34 21.08 -30.75 -12.09
C ILE A 34 20.30 -31.40 -10.95
N GLU A 35 20.97 -31.65 -9.82
CA GLU A 35 20.37 -32.26 -8.64
C GLU A 35 19.89 -31.21 -7.64
N ARG A 36 18.78 -31.50 -6.95
CA ARG A 36 18.32 -30.68 -5.82
C ARG A 36 19.07 -31.07 -4.55
N ALA A 37 19.43 -30.09 -3.73
CA ALA A 37 19.94 -30.33 -2.38
C ALA A 37 18.81 -30.73 -1.41
N VAL A 38 17.59 -30.23 -1.67
CA VAL A 38 16.40 -30.46 -0.86
C VAL A 38 15.19 -30.83 -1.71
N PRO A 39 14.30 -31.71 -1.23
CA PRO A 39 13.15 -32.17 -2.01
C PRO A 39 12.09 -31.09 -2.20
N LEU A 40 11.96 -30.12 -1.29
CA LEU A 40 10.87 -29.13 -1.31
C LEU A 40 11.38 -27.72 -1.64
N SER A 41 10.59 -27.00 -2.45
CA SER A 41 10.67 -25.56 -2.67
C SER A 41 9.29 -24.96 -2.38
N PHE A 42 9.18 -24.30 -1.24
CA PHE A 42 7.95 -23.68 -0.77
C PHE A 42 7.78 -22.27 -1.35
N TYR A 43 6.53 -21.87 -1.62
CA TYR A 43 6.24 -20.50 -2.03
C TYR A 43 4.94 -19.97 -1.41
N GLN A 44 5.00 -18.68 -1.08
CA GLN A 44 3.96 -17.76 -0.60
C GLN A 44 3.88 -17.65 0.91
N ASN A 45 3.57 -16.44 1.38
CA ASN A 45 3.09 -16.18 2.73
C ASN A 45 1.56 -16.22 2.74
N VAL A 46 0.95 -16.51 3.89
CA VAL A 46 -0.50 -16.38 4.05
C VAL A 46 -0.99 -14.96 3.74
N VAL A 47 -0.17 -13.93 4.01
CA VAL A 47 -0.53 -12.52 3.72
C VAL A 47 -0.29 -12.08 2.28
N THR A 48 0.47 -12.83 1.46
CA THR A 48 0.63 -12.56 0.01
C THR A 48 -0.72 -12.52 -0.70
N MET A 49 -1.66 -13.31 -0.19
CA MET A 49 -3.03 -13.38 -0.68
C MET A 49 -3.83 -12.09 -0.52
N SER A 50 -3.45 -11.26 0.43
CA SER A 50 -4.11 -10.00 0.71
C SER A 50 -3.36 -8.82 0.09
N TYR A 51 -2.03 -8.82 0.20
CA TYR A 51 -1.21 -7.72 -0.32
C TYR A 51 -1.01 -7.74 -1.84
N SER A 52 -0.99 -8.92 -2.46
CA SER A 52 -0.73 -9.04 -3.90
C SER A 52 -1.85 -9.74 -4.66
N MET A 53 -2.46 -10.78 -4.09
CA MET A 53 -3.30 -11.71 -4.88
C MET A 53 -4.81 -11.55 -4.65
N ALA A 54 -5.26 -10.60 -3.83
CA ALA A 54 -6.66 -10.50 -3.37
C ALA A 54 -7.69 -10.35 -4.51
N PHE A 55 -7.24 -9.76 -5.61
CA PHE A 55 -8.04 -9.42 -6.79
C PHE A 55 -7.55 -10.13 -8.06
N TRP A 56 -6.71 -11.15 -7.94
CA TRP A 56 -6.25 -11.91 -9.09
C TRP A 56 -7.37 -12.78 -9.66
N GLU A 57 -7.45 -12.77 -10.99
CA GLU A 57 -8.25 -13.68 -11.78
C GLU A 57 -7.38 -14.81 -12.36
N TRP A 58 -8.00 -15.73 -13.09
CA TRP A 58 -7.31 -16.91 -13.62
C TRP A 58 -6.05 -16.60 -14.41
N ASP A 59 -6.08 -15.65 -15.34
CA ASP A 59 -4.95 -15.39 -16.25
C ASP A 59 -3.68 -14.97 -15.48
N ARG A 60 -3.83 -14.20 -14.40
CA ARG A 60 -2.69 -13.81 -13.54
C ARG A 60 -2.18 -14.98 -12.70
N TRP A 61 -3.09 -15.84 -12.22
CA TRP A 61 -2.74 -17.08 -11.51
C TRP A 61 -2.03 -18.09 -12.41
N GLU A 62 -2.48 -18.25 -13.65
CA GLU A 62 -1.84 -19.14 -14.63
C GLU A 62 -0.40 -18.71 -14.91
N ALA A 63 -0.18 -17.41 -15.14
CA ALA A 63 1.16 -16.85 -15.28
C ALA A 63 2.04 -17.07 -14.03
N GLU A 64 1.47 -16.95 -12.83
CA GLU A 64 2.21 -17.22 -11.59
C GLU A 64 2.57 -18.70 -11.44
N LEU A 65 1.67 -19.62 -11.79
CA LEU A 65 1.91 -21.07 -11.73
C LEU A 65 2.99 -21.50 -12.73
N ASP A 66 3.00 -20.92 -13.93
CA ASP A 66 4.06 -21.14 -14.90
C ASP A 66 5.41 -20.60 -14.39
N TRP A 67 5.42 -19.42 -13.77
CA TRP A 67 6.62 -18.89 -13.11
C TRP A 67 7.09 -19.80 -11.98
N MET A 68 6.19 -20.27 -11.11
CA MET A 68 6.50 -21.21 -10.03
C MET A 68 7.20 -22.46 -10.58
N ALA A 69 6.65 -23.06 -11.64
CA ALA A 69 7.23 -24.25 -12.27
C ALA A 69 8.63 -23.97 -12.83
N LEU A 70 8.84 -22.83 -13.50
CA LEU A 70 10.13 -22.41 -14.03
C LEU A 70 11.19 -22.17 -12.94
N GLN A 71 10.77 -21.69 -11.76
CA GLN A 71 11.65 -21.52 -10.60
C GLN A 71 11.88 -22.82 -9.80
N GLY A 72 11.26 -23.93 -10.20
CA GLY A 72 11.36 -25.21 -9.49
C GLY A 72 10.63 -25.23 -8.15
N ILE A 73 9.61 -24.38 -7.98
CA ILE A 73 8.66 -24.45 -6.86
C ILE A 73 7.79 -25.70 -7.05
N ASN A 74 7.67 -26.48 -5.97
CA ASN A 74 6.84 -27.68 -5.96
C ASN A 74 5.91 -27.76 -4.74
N MET A 75 5.93 -26.78 -3.84
CA MET A 75 5.07 -26.76 -2.66
C MET A 75 4.46 -25.37 -2.42
N PRO A 76 3.55 -24.90 -3.29
CA PRO A 76 2.89 -23.61 -3.10
C PRO A 76 1.78 -23.67 -2.03
N LEU A 77 1.59 -22.56 -1.33
CA LEU A 77 0.40 -22.36 -0.50
C LEU A 77 -0.87 -22.30 -1.37
N MET A 78 -1.98 -22.85 -0.86
CA MET A 78 -3.28 -22.79 -1.54
C MET A 78 -4.39 -22.37 -0.56
N PRO A 79 -4.63 -21.06 -0.37
CA PRO A 79 -5.66 -20.56 0.55
C PRO A 79 -6.93 -20.05 -0.16
N LEU A 80 -7.01 -20.19 -1.49
CA LEU A 80 -8.16 -19.77 -2.29
C LEU A 80 -9.42 -20.54 -1.90
N GLY A 81 -10.56 -19.84 -1.88
CA GLY A 81 -11.87 -20.45 -1.59
C GLY A 81 -12.11 -20.83 -0.12
N MET A 82 -11.18 -20.55 0.79
CA MET A 82 -11.29 -20.88 2.22
C MET A 82 -12.59 -20.38 2.85
N GLU A 83 -13.06 -19.17 2.51
CA GLU A 83 -14.29 -18.61 3.10
C GLU A 83 -15.54 -19.36 2.66
N ALA A 84 -15.56 -19.88 1.41
CA ALA A 84 -16.64 -20.73 0.92
C ALA A 84 -16.66 -22.08 1.65
N LEU A 85 -15.48 -22.67 1.87
CA LEU A 85 -15.32 -23.93 2.62
C LEU A 85 -15.72 -23.77 4.09
N GLN A 86 -15.32 -22.66 4.73
CA GLN A 86 -15.72 -22.31 6.09
C GLN A 86 -17.24 -22.13 6.19
N THR A 87 -17.83 -21.38 5.24
CA THR A 87 -19.28 -21.16 5.19
C THR A 87 -20.04 -22.48 5.08
N ALA A 88 -19.62 -23.38 4.17
CA ALA A 88 -20.22 -24.70 4.03
C ALA A 88 -20.06 -25.57 5.29
N THR A 89 -18.89 -25.51 5.94
CA THR A 89 -18.61 -26.23 7.19
C THR A 89 -19.53 -25.77 8.32
N PHE A 90 -19.66 -24.46 8.53
CA PHE A 90 -20.52 -23.90 9.58
C PHE A 90 -22.02 -24.06 9.27
N ALA A 91 -22.41 -24.06 7.98
CA ALA A 91 -23.77 -24.39 7.58
C ALA A 91 -24.14 -25.83 7.98
N GLY A 92 -23.21 -26.78 7.85
CA GLY A 92 -23.37 -28.16 8.34
C GLY A 92 -23.53 -28.27 9.87
N LEU A 93 -23.20 -27.22 10.62
CA LEU A 93 -23.40 -27.10 12.06
C LEU A 93 -24.64 -26.29 12.43
N GLY A 94 -25.38 -25.77 11.45
CA GLY A 94 -26.64 -25.05 11.65
C GLY A 94 -26.53 -23.52 11.65
N LEU A 95 -25.39 -22.94 11.25
CA LEU A 95 -25.27 -21.48 11.08
C LEU A 95 -25.82 -21.03 9.72
N THR A 96 -26.48 -19.89 9.69
CA THR A 96 -26.91 -19.25 8.43
C THR A 96 -25.81 -18.34 7.86
N PRO A 97 -25.83 -18.04 6.54
CA PRO A 97 -24.89 -17.08 5.95
C PRO A 97 -24.90 -15.71 6.63
N GLU A 98 -26.06 -15.23 7.09
CA GLU A 98 -26.21 -13.95 7.80
C GLU A 98 -25.44 -13.96 9.14
N GLN A 99 -25.43 -15.10 9.84
CA GLN A 99 -24.70 -15.27 11.09
C GLN A 99 -23.17 -15.31 10.91
N LEU A 100 -22.68 -15.41 9.67
CA LEU A 100 -21.27 -15.40 9.31
C LEU A 100 -20.79 -14.06 8.74
N GLN A 101 -21.69 -13.12 8.43
CA GLN A 101 -21.33 -11.85 7.78
C GLN A 101 -20.34 -11.01 8.60
N ASP A 102 -20.51 -10.99 9.93
CA ASP A 102 -19.63 -10.26 10.85
C ASP A 102 -18.35 -11.04 11.20
N PHE A 103 -18.24 -12.30 10.76
CA PHE A 103 -17.05 -13.13 10.97
C PHE A 103 -16.06 -12.98 9.82
N LEU A 104 -16.52 -13.03 8.57
CA LEU A 104 -15.68 -13.02 7.38
C LEU A 104 -15.26 -11.59 6.99
N PRO A 105 -13.96 -11.25 6.96
CA PRO A 105 -13.49 -9.95 6.49
C PRO A 105 -13.69 -9.74 4.98
N GLY A 106 -13.47 -8.51 4.53
CA GLY A 106 -13.43 -8.17 3.10
C GLY A 106 -12.22 -8.77 2.37
N PRO A 107 -12.24 -8.86 1.02
CA PRO A 107 -11.22 -9.53 0.21
C PRO A 107 -9.76 -9.15 0.53
N ALA A 108 -9.48 -7.86 0.67
CA ALA A 108 -8.14 -7.35 0.95
C ALA A 108 -7.63 -7.68 2.36
N PHE A 109 -8.47 -8.23 3.25
CA PHE A 109 -8.16 -8.48 4.66
C PHE A 109 -8.27 -9.95 5.06
N LEU A 110 -8.53 -10.84 4.10
CA LEU A 110 -8.78 -12.26 4.37
C LEU A 110 -7.62 -12.96 5.07
N ALA A 111 -6.36 -12.62 4.77
CA ALA A 111 -5.22 -13.25 5.43
C ALA A 111 -5.28 -13.13 6.96
N TRP A 112 -5.50 -11.92 7.49
CA TRP A 112 -5.62 -11.67 8.93
C TRP A 112 -6.92 -12.25 9.52
N GLY A 113 -7.98 -12.38 8.72
CA GLY A 113 -9.19 -13.11 9.12
C GLY A 113 -8.93 -14.60 9.35
N ARG A 114 -8.26 -15.24 8.39
CA ARG A 114 -7.94 -16.67 8.41
C ARG A 114 -7.01 -17.05 9.57
N MET A 115 -6.08 -16.14 9.91
CA MET A 115 -5.20 -16.27 11.08
C MET A 115 -5.88 -15.88 12.40
N GLY A 116 -7.14 -15.43 12.38
CA GLY A 116 -7.90 -15.06 13.58
C GLY A 116 -7.49 -13.75 14.24
N ASN A 117 -6.73 -12.89 13.55
CA ASN A 117 -6.31 -11.60 14.08
C ASN A 117 -7.48 -10.58 14.09
N ILE A 118 -8.32 -10.64 13.05
CA ILE A 118 -9.48 -9.76 12.86
C ILE A 118 -10.71 -10.57 12.44
N GLN A 119 -11.89 -9.95 12.49
CA GLN A 119 -13.13 -10.49 11.94
C GLN A 119 -13.96 -9.36 11.30
N GLY A 120 -14.73 -9.65 10.25
CA GLY A 120 -15.71 -8.74 9.63
C GLY A 120 -15.19 -7.43 9.00
N TYR A 121 -13.94 -7.01 9.23
CA TYR A 121 -13.41 -5.73 8.75
C TYR A 121 -13.35 -5.69 7.22
N GLY A 122 -13.84 -4.60 6.63
CA GLY A 122 -13.95 -4.45 5.17
C GLY A 122 -15.02 -5.32 4.51
N GLY A 123 -15.80 -6.07 5.29
CA GLY A 123 -16.94 -6.85 4.83
C GLY A 123 -18.24 -6.03 4.72
N PRO A 124 -19.39 -6.70 4.50
CA PRO A 124 -19.56 -8.16 4.42
C PRO A 124 -18.99 -8.75 3.13
N LEU A 125 -18.50 -9.99 3.19
CA LEU A 125 -17.98 -10.70 2.02
C LEU A 125 -19.13 -11.23 1.13
N PRO A 126 -19.23 -10.81 -0.15
CA PRO A 126 -20.33 -11.26 -1.00
C PRO A 126 -20.28 -12.76 -1.30
N CYS A 127 -21.44 -13.43 -1.30
CA CYS A 127 -21.53 -14.85 -1.68
C CYS A 127 -20.98 -15.11 -3.09
N GLU A 128 -21.17 -14.16 -4.00
CA GLU A 128 -20.68 -14.25 -5.38
C GLU A 128 -19.14 -14.24 -5.45
N TYR A 129 -18.48 -13.47 -4.58
CA TYR A 129 -17.02 -13.48 -4.45
C TYR A 129 -16.55 -14.84 -3.94
N MET A 130 -17.16 -15.37 -2.88
CA MET A 130 -16.81 -16.69 -2.34
C MET A 130 -16.97 -17.81 -3.39
N ALA A 131 -18.05 -17.77 -4.17
CA ALA A 131 -18.28 -18.73 -5.25
C ALA A 131 -17.20 -18.64 -6.34
N LYS A 132 -16.83 -17.42 -6.76
CA LYS A 132 -15.74 -17.20 -7.72
C LYS A 132 -14.39 -17.69 -7.19
N GLN A 133 -14.06 -17.39 -5.94
CA GLN A 133 -12.83 -17.85 -5.31
C GLN A 133 -12.76 -19.38 -5.21
N LEU A 134 -13.88 -20.05 -4.93
CA LEU A 134 -13.92 -21.53 -4.92
C LEU A 134 -13.74 -22.11 -6.34
N GLN A 135 -14.33 -21.50 -7.36
CA GLN A 135 -14.10 -21.91 -8.75
C GLN A 135 -12.65 -21.70 -9.18
N LEU A 136 -12.05 -20.58 -8.79
CA LEU A 136 -10.64 -20.29 -9.03
C LEU A 136 -9.74 -21.31 -8.32
N ALA A 137 -10.03 -21.64 -7.05
CA ALA A 137 -9.31 -22.66 -6.29
C ALA A 137 -9.28 -24.01 -7.02
N ARG A 138 -10.43 -24.47 -7.55
CA ARG A 138 -10.51 -25.72 -8.33
C ARG A 138 -9.59 -25.71 -9.54
N ARG A 139 -9.56 -24.60 -10.29
CA ARG A 139 -8.67 -24.45 -11.46
C ARG A 139 -7.19 -24.41 -11.07
N VAL A 140 -6.84 -23.63 -10.04
CA VAL A 140 -5.47 -23.49 -9.55
C VAL A 140 -4.92 -24.82 -9.04
N VAL A 141 -5.68 -25.54 -8.20
CA VAL A 141 -5.29 -26.87 -7.70
C VAL A 141 -5.11 -27.87 -8.85
N ALA A 142 -6.01 -27.87 -9.84
CA ALA A 142 -5.86 -28.75 -11.00
C ALA A 142 -4.57 -28.47 -11.78
N ARG A 143 -4.21 -27.19 -11.98
CA ARG A 143 -2.98 -26.79 -12.67
C ARG A 143 -1.72 -27.08 -11.84
N MET A 144 -1.75 -26.85 -10.53
CA MET A 144 -0.66 -27.25 -9.62
C MET A 144 -0.35 -28.74 -9.76
N ARG A 145 -1.38 -29.61 -9.72
CA ARG A 145 -1.21 -31.07 -9.90
C ARG A 145 -0.66 -31.43 -11.29
N GLN A 146 -1.11 -30.76 -12.35
CA GLN A 146 -0.56 -30.96 -13.72
C GLN A 146 0.93 -30.62 -13.80
N LEU A 147 1.37 -29.61 -13.04
CA LEU A 147 2.77 -29.19 -12.97
C LEU A 147 3.60 -30.01 -11.96
N GLY A 148 3.01 -31.03 -11.32
CA GLY A 148 3.69 -31.85 -10.32
C GLY A 148 3.91 -31.14 -8.97
N MET A 149 3.19 -30.05 -8.71
CA MET A 149 3.23 -29.34 -7.43
C MET A 149 2.31 -30.00 -6.41
N THR A 150 2.69 -29.88 -5.14
CA THR A 150 1.93 -30.34 -3.98
C THR A 150 1.36 -29.13 -3.22
N PRO A 151 0.05 -28.84 -3.33
CA PRO A 151 -0.55 -27.69 -2.66
C PRO A 151 -0.55 -27.85 -1.13
N VAL A 152 -0.36 -26.74 -0.41
CA VAL A 152 -0.60 -26.66 1.04
C VAL A 152 -1.99 -26.09 1.30
N TYR A 153 -2.92 -26.94 1.70
CA TYR A 153 -4.33 -26.59 1.91
C TYR A 153 -4.57 -25.93 3.27
N PRO A 154 -5.60 -25.11 3.45
CA PRO A 154 -5.97 -24.61 4.78
C PRO A 154 -6.53 -25.72 5.66
N ALA A 155 -6.44 -25.53 6.98
CA ALA A 155 -7.12 -26.32 7.99
C ALA A 155 -7.71 -25.44 9.10
N PHE A 156 -8.52 -26.05 9.95
CA PHE A 156 -9.16 -25.37 11.07
C PHE A 156 -8.15 -25.11 12.21
N ALA A 157 -7.95 -23.84 12.55
CA ALA A 157 -7.01 -23.41 13.60
C ALA A 157 -7.68 -23.11 14.96
N GLY A 158 -9.01 -23.30 15.09
CA GLY A 158 -9.75 -23.09 16.34
C GLY A 158 -10.67 -21.86 16.37
N PHE A 159 -10.58 -20.95 15.40
CA PHE A 159 -11.37 -19.73 15.37
C PHE A 159 -12.80 -19.96 14.89
N VAL A 160 -13.76 -19.44 15.64
CA VAL A 160 -15.19 -19.64 15.41
C VAL A 160 -15.97 -18.32 15.45
N PRO A 161 -17.07 -18.20 14.69
CA PRO A 161 -17.94 -17.02 14.73
C PRO A 161 -18.63 -16.89 16.08
N ARG A 162 -18.93 -15.66 16.51
CA ARG A 162 -19.67 -15.39 17.76
C ARG A 162 -21.02 -16.11 17.81
N ALA A 163 -21.68 -16.26 16.67
CA ALA A 163 -22.95 -16.96 16.54
C ALA A 163 -22.85 -18.44 16.93
N LEU A 164 -21.67 -19.07 16.86
CA LEU A 164 -21.49 -20.47 17.27
C LEU A 164 -21.80 -20.65 18.76
N ALA A 165 -21.40 -19.69 19.62
CA ALA A 165 -21.62 -19.76 21.06
C ALA A 165 -23.12 -19.70 21.43
N ALA A 166 -23.95 -19.07 20.59
CA ALA A 166 -25.40 -19.07 20.79
C ALA A 166 -26.05 -20.41 20.42
N LEU A 167 -25.47 -21.13 19.45
CA LEU A 167 -25.98 -22.42 18.98
C LEU A 167 -25.45 -23.60 19.82
N TYR A 168 -24.24 -23.46 20.35
CA TYR A 168 -23.57 -24.43 21.21
C TYR A 168 -23.20 -23.77 22.55
N PRO A 169 -24.15 -23.60 23.48
CA PRO A 169 -23.94 -22.86 24.73
C PRO A 169 -22.94 -23.54 25.68
N ASP A 170 -22.75 -24.85 25.54
CA ASP A 170 -21.79 -25.64 26.33
C ASP A 170 -20.37 -25.61 25.74
N ALA A 171 -20.18 -25.00 24.56
CA ALA A 171 -18.88 -24.90 23.92
C ALA A 171 -17.96 -23.99 24.74
N ALA A 172 -16.78 -24.48 25.08
CA ALA A 172 -15.76 -23.72 25.77
C ALA A 172 -15.05 -22.78 24.78
N VAL A 173 -15.56 -21.56 24.65
CA VAL A 173 -14.98 -20.52 23.78
C VAL A 173 -14.45 -19.34 24.60
N THR A 174 -13.33 -18.77 24.14
CA THR A 174 -12.74 -17.56 24.74
C THR A 174 -12.44 -16.53 23.67
N PRO A 175 -12.61 -15.22 23.92
CA PRO A 175 -12.16 -14.20 22.97
C PRO A 175 -10.64 -14.27 22.79
N ALA A 176 -10.18 -14.29 21.53
CA ALA A 176 -8.76 -14.18 21.22
C ALA A 176 -8.19 -12.82 21.63
N THR A 177 -6.86 -12.72 21.66
CA THR A 177 -6.15 -11.46 21.96
C THR A 177 -6.55 -10.37 20.95
N ASN A 178 -6.77 -9.14 21.42
CA ASN A 178 -7.00 -8.00 20.52
C ASN A 178 -5.70 -7.65 19.79
N TRP A 179 -5.60 -8.08 18.53
CA TRP A 179 -4.48 -7.77 17.66
C TRP A 179 -4.59 -6.34 17.11
N CYS A 180 -3.49 -5.59 17.16
CA CYS A 180 -3.37 -4.21 16.65
C CYS A 180 -4.48 -3.22 17.10
N HIS A 181 -5.11 -3.45 18.26
CA HIS A 181 -6.11 -2.56 18.85
C HIS A 181 -7.31 -2.26 17.94
N PHE A 182 -7.73 -3.23 17.12
CA PHE A 182 -8.94 -3.09 16.32
C PHE A 182 -10.16 -2.85 17.23
N PRO A 183 -11.15 -2.04 16.78
CA PRO A 183 -12.40 -1.88 17.50
C PRO A 183 -13.06 -3.23 17.78
N GLY A 184 -13.74 -3.37 18.92
CA GLY A 184 -14.28 -4.66 19.37
C GLY A 184 -15.19 -5.37 18.36
N ALA A 185 -15.87 -4.65 17.47
CA ALA A 185 -16.66 -5.27 16.39
C ALA A 185 -15.80 -6.11 15.42
N TYR A 186 -14.54 -5.72 15.21
CA TYR A 186 -13.64 -6.29 14.21
C TYR A 186 -12.46 -7.08 14.79
N ALA A 187 -12.38 -7.19 16.12
CA ALA A 187 -11.29 -7.82 16.84
C ALA A 187 -11.78 -9.04 17.63
N CYS A 188 -10.84 -9.80 18.20
CA CYS A 188 -11.11 -10.86 19.17
C CYS A 188 -12.14 -11.90 18.67
N PRO A 189 -11.91 -12.58 17.53
CA PRO A 189 -12.72 -13.76 17.19
C PRO A 189 -12.68 -14.77 18.35
N TYR A 190 -13.73 -15.57 18.47
CA TYR A 190 -13.76 -16.59 19.50
C TYR A 190 -12.81 -17.72 19.12
N LEU A 191 -12.00 -18.14 20.08
CA LEU A 191 -11.13 -19.30 20.00
C LEU A 191 -11.75 -20.41 20.83
N LEU A 192 -11.97 -21.55 20.20
CA LEU A 192 -12.45 -22.75 20.85
C LEU A 192 -11.34 -23.38 21.70
N ALA A 193 -11.67 -23.84 22.90
CA ALA A 193 -10.73 -24.52 23.78
C ALA A 193 -10.21 -25.80 23.10
N PRO A 194 -8.91 -26.12 23.23
CA PRO A 194 -8.33 -27.30 22.58
C PRO A 194 -9.00 -28.61 22.96
N ASP A 195 -9.44 -28.76 24.20
CA ASP A 195 -10.07 -29.96 24.74
C ASP A 195 -11.58 -30.05 24.46
N ASP A 196 -12.17 -29.03 23.83
CA ASP A 196 -13.58 -29.06 23.46
C ASP A 196 -13.84 -30.06 22.31
N PRO A 197 -14.81 -30.98 22.44
CA PRO A 197 -15.14 -31.96 21.40
C PRO A 197 -15.53 -31.34 20.04
N LEU A 198 -16.03 -30.10 20.02
CA LEU A 198 -16.33 -29.40 18.78
C LEU A 198 -15.08 -29.11 17.95
N PHE A 199 -13.88 -29.05 18.56
CA PHE A 199 -12.65 -28.73 17.83
C PHE A 199 -12.38 -29.79 16.76
N ALA A 200 -12.31 -31.05 17.19
CA ALA A 200 -12.08 -32.18 16.30
C ALA A 200 -13.22 -32.33 15.28
N ARG A 201 -14.47 -32.09 15.71
CA ARG A 201 -15.65 -32.17 14.83
C ARG A 201 -15.61 -31.12 13.71
N ILE A 202 -15.33 -29.86 14.04
CA ILE A 202 -15.24 -28.76 13.07
C ILE A 202 -14.05 -28.99 12.14
N GLY A 203 -12.87 -29.33 12.69
CA GLY A 203 -11.69 -29.63 11.89
C GLY A 203 -11.92 -30.76 10.90
N SER A 204 -12.49 -31.88 11.35
CA SER A 204 -12.80 -33.03 10.50
C SER A 204 -13.83 -32.68 9.42
N ALA A 205 -14.87 -31.93 9.77
CA ALA A 205 -15.88 -31.46 8.80
C ALA A 205 -15.27 -30.52 7.76
N TYR A 206 -14.37 -29.62 8.17
CA TYR A 206 -13.68 -28.70 7.27
C TYR A 206 -12.82 -29.44 6.25
N ILE A 207 -11.97 -30.38 6.72
CA ILE A 207 -11.15 -31.20 5.83
C ILE A 207 -12.03 -32.03 4.90
N SER A 208 -13.09 -32.65 5.41
CA SER A 208 -14.02 -33.45 4.58
C SER A 208 -14.67 -32.61 3.47
N THR A 209 -15.07 -31.37 3.79
CA THR A 209 -15.63 -30.42 2.84
C THR A 209 -14.58 -30.03 1.79
N LEU A 210 -13.37 -29.68 2.22
CA LEU A 210 -12.25 -29.34 1.34
C LEU A 210 -11.97 -30.47 0.34
N ARG A 211 -11.92 -31.72 0.80
CA ARG A 211 -11.70 -32.91 -0.04
C ARG A 211 -12.78 -33.08 -1.10
N SER A 212 -14.04 -32.88 -0.72
CA SER A 212 -15.15 -32.99 -1.68
C SER A 212 -15.10 -31.93 -2.77
N GLU A 213 -14.55 -30.76 -2.45
CA GLU A 213 -14.56 -29.60 -3.34
C GLU A 213 -13.33 -29.52 -4.26
N LEU A 214 -12.16 -29.93 -3.76
CA LEU A 214 -10.87 -29.73 -4.44
C LEU A 214 -10.16 -31.05 -4.80
N GLY A 215 -10.71 -32.19 -4.40
CA GLY A 215 -10.11 -33.51 -4.62
C GLY A 215 -9.03 -33.87 -3.58
N TRP A 216 -8.35 -34.99 -3.80
CA TRP A 216 -7.47 -35.62 -2.81
C TRP A 216 -6.08 -35.95 -3.36
N ASP A 217 -5.07 -35.84 -2.50
CA ASP A 217 -3.69 -36.25 -2.73
C ASP A 217 -3.30 -37.35 -1.72
N ALA A 218 -2.34 -38.22 -2.05
CA ALA A 218 -2.02 -39.41 -1.23
C ALA A 218 -1.51 -39.09 0.19
N ALA A 219 -0.81 -37.97 0.35
CA ALA A 219 -0.52 -37.33 1.64
C ALA A 219 -0.77 -35.83 1.47
N SER A 220 -1.66 -35.26 2.29
CA SER A 220 -2.05 -33.86 2.16
C SER A 220 -1.34 -33.00 3.21
N TYR A 221 -0.83 -31.86 2.75
CA TYR A 221 -0.22 -30.85 3.60
C TYR A 221 -1.26 -29.80 3.97
N TYR A 222 -1.42 -29.54 5.26
CA TYR A 222 -2.40 -28.57 5.75
C TYR A 222 -1.77 -27.51 6.61
N ILE A 223 -2.08 -26.24 6.36
CA ILE A 223 -1.63 -25.11 7.18
C ILE A 223 -2.71 -24.68 8.17
N ALA A 224 -2.30 -24.46 9.41
CA ALA A 224 -3.14 -23.89 10.46
C ALA A 224 -2.25 -23.22 11.52
N ASP A 225 -2.58 -21.98 11.87
CA ASP A 225 -1.80 -21.16 12.82
C ASP A 225 -2.73 -20.49 13.84
N THR A 226 -2.74 -20.99 15.08
CA THR A 226 -3.66 -20.53 16.13
C THR A 226 -3.19 -19.26 16.84
N PHE A 227 -1.88 -18.99 16.87
CA PHE A 227 -1.29 -17.92 17.69
C PHE A 227 -0.38 -16.99 16.88
N ASN A 228 -0.70 -16.79 15.59
CA ASN A 228 0.02 -15.83 14.76
C ASN A 228 -0.17 -14.41 15.33
N GLU A 229 0.90 -13.83 15.86
CA GLU A 229 0.90 -12.52 16.53
C GLU A 229 -0.13 -12.38 17.66
N MET A 230 -0.54 -13.50 18.25
CA MET A 230 -1.51 -13.53 19.33
C MET A 230 -0.96 -14.33 20.50
N LYS A 231 -1.12 -13.78 21.70
CA LYS A 231 -0.62 -14.42 22.91
C LYS A 231 -1.55 -15.58 23.31
N PRO A 232 -1.02 -16.79 23.57
CA PRO A 232 -1.82 -17.88 24.12
C PRO A 232 -2.35 -17.57 25.53
N ALA A 233 -3.47 -18.19 25.91
CA ALA A 233 -4.07 -18.02 27.23
C ALA A 233 -3.16 -18.50 28.38
N SER A 234 -2.32 -19.50 28.12
CA SER A 234 -1.36 -20.06 29.10
C SER A 234 -0.04 -20.42 28.42
N GLY A 235 1.06 -20.26 29.15
CA GLY A 235 2.40 -20.73 28.77
C GLY A 235 2.79 -22.09 29.35
N SER A 236 1.85 -22.79 30.00
CA SER A 236 2.10 -24.12 30.57
C SER A 236 2.31 -25.15 29.46
N ALA A 237 3.23 -26.10 29.67
CA ALA A 237 3.55 -27.12 28.68
C ALA A 237 2.35 -27.98 28.29
N GLU A 238 1.50 -28.34 29.26
CA GLU A 238 0.29 -29.15 29.03
C GLU A 238 -0.69 -28.46 28.08
N TYR A 239 -0.99 -27.18 28.33
CA TYR A 239 -1.86 -26.37 27.46
C TYR A 239 -1.30 -26.26 26.04
N LEU A 240 -0.02 -25.87 25.89
CA LEU A 240 0.59 -25.66 24.57
C LEU A 240 0.65 -26.96 23.77
N ALA A 241 1.07 -28.06 24.39
CA ALA A 241 1.04 -29.37 23.74
C ALA A 241 -0.39 -29.83 23.43
N GLY A 242 -1.36 -29.45 24.28
CA GLY A 242 -2.80 -29.70 24.07
C GLY A 242 -3.35 -29.01 22.83
N VAL A 243 -3.03 -27.72 22.64
CA VAL A 243 -3.41 -26.97 21.42
C VAL A 243 -2.95 -27.71 20.17
N SER A 244 -1.66 -28.06 20.11
CA SER A 244 -1.09 -28.76 18.96
C SER A 244 -1.72 -30.14 18.71
N ARG A 245 -2.00 -30.90 19.78
CA ARG A 245 -2.72 -32.18 19.66
C ARG A 245 -4.10 -31.99 19.05
N SER A 246 -4.84 -30.96 19.44
CA SER A 246 -6.21 -30.72 19.00
C SER A 246 -6.29 -30.21 17.55
N VAL A 247 -5.39 -29.30 17.17
CA VAL A 247 -5.25 -28.86 15.77
C VAL A 247 -4.96 -30.05 14.87
N TYR A 248 -3.96 -30.86 15.23
CA TYR A 248 -3.56 -32.03 14.46
C TYR A 248 -4.63 -33.13 14.45
N ALA A 249 -5.34 -33.34 15.57
CA ALA A 249 -6.47 -34.24 15.63
C ALA A 249 -7.60 -33.79 14.67
N GLY A 250 -7.89 -32.50 14.59
CA GLY A 250 -8.87 -31.95 13.65
C GLY A 250 -8.57 -32.32 12.20
N MET A 251 -7.29 -32.36 11.81
CA MET A 251 -6.86 -32.81 10.49
C MET A 251 -6.98 -34.34 10.36
N THR A 252 -6.40 -35.08 11.31
CA THR A 252 -6.20 -36.53 11.19
C THR A 252 -7.45 -37.38 11.31
N HIS A 253 -8.52 -36.86 11.91
CA HIS A 253 -9.81 -37.54 11.89
C HIS A 253 -10.41 -37.70 10.48
N ALA A 254 -10.09 -36.78 9.55
CA ALA A 254 -10.52 -36.86 8.16
C ALA A 254 -9.39 -37.29 7.21
N ASP A 255 -8.13 -37.08 7.60
CA ASP A 255 -6.93 -37.46 6.85
C ASP A 255 -5.86 -38.11 7.74
N PRO A 256 -5.86 -39.44 7.90
CA PRO A 256 -4.88 -40.13 8.73
C PRO A 256 -3.42 -39.88 8.35
N ASP A 257 -3.17 -39.44 7.11
CA ASP A 257 -1.82 -39.17 6.58
C ASP A 257 -1.47 -37.67 6.52
N ALA A 258 -2.31 -36.82 7.12
CA ALA A 258 -2.08 -35.38 7.20
C ALA A 258 -0.67 -35.03 7.69
N ILE A 259 -0.07 -34.04 7.05
CA ILE A 259 1.11 -33.34 7.53
C ILE A 259 0.68 -31.92 7.86
N TRP A 260 0.84 -31.52 9.12
CA TRP A 260 0.60 -30.15 9.53
C TRP A 260 1.79 -29.27 9.15
N VAL A 261 1.54 -28.25 8.33
CA VAL A 261 2.47 -27.16 8.04
C VAL A 261 2.18 -26.02 9.01
N MET A 262 3.19 -25.55 9.75
CA MET A 262 3.02 -24.45 10.72
C MET A 262 4.07 -23.37 10.50
N GLN A 263 3.66 -22.10 10.58
CA GLN A 263 4.56 -20.96 10.51
C GLN A 263 5.33 -20.81 11.83
N ALA A 264 6.65 -20.77 11.78
CA ALA A 264 7.48 -20.51 12.97
C ALA A 264 7.50 -19.01 13.37
N TRP A 265 6.72 -18.15 12.68
CA TRP A 265 6.67 -16.71 12.91
C TRP A 265 6.26 -16.33 14.33
N LEU A 266 5.38 -17.10 14.97
CA LEU A 266 5.00 -16.86 16.37
C LEU A 266 6.22 -16.83 17.31
N PHE A 267 7.25 -17.64 17.03
CA PHE A 267 8.47 -17.69 17.83
C PHE A 267 9.37 -16.45 17.64
N VAL A 268 9.17 -15.70 16.55
CA VAL A 268 9.88 -14.45 16.24
C VAL A 268 9.08 -13.25 16.74
N SER A 269 7.80 -13.15 16.36
CA SER A 269 6.92 -12.01 16.66
C SER A 269 6.70 -11.76 18.14
N ASP A 270 6.55 -12.80 18.97
CA ASP A 270 6.52 -12.68 20.44
C ASP A 270 7.61 -13.53 21.09
N SER A 271 8.86 -13.19 20.77
CA SER A 271 10.05 -13.81 21.36
C SER A 271 10.15 -13.66 22.89
N ARG A 272 9.33 -12.80 23.52
CA ARG A 272 9.26 -12.69 24.98
C ARG A 272 8.46 -13.83 25.58
N PHE A 273 7.33 -14.19 24.98
CA PHE A 273 6.54 -15.34 25.41
C PHE A 273 7.15 -16.67 24.97
N TRP A 274 7.58 -16.77 23.72
CA TRP A 274 8.06 -18.02 23.13
C TRP A 274 9.53 -18.29 23.46
N GLN A 275 9.78 -18.66 24.71
CA GLN A 275 11.07 -19.17 25.17
C GLN A 275 11.22 -20.67 24.85
N PRO A 276 12.45 -21.24 24.89
CA PRO A 276 12.68 -22.64 24.51
C PRO A 276 11.72 -23.67 25.13
N PRO A 277 11.32 -23.61 26.42
CA PRO A 277 10.35 -24.55 26.98
C PRO A 277 8.96 -24.46 26.35
N GLN A 278 8.49 -23.25 26.02
CA GLN A 278 7.18 -23.02 25.40
C GLN A 278 7.19 -23.50 23.94
N ILE A 279 8.26 -23.21 23.20
CA ILE A 279 8.44 -23.68 21.82
C ILE A 279 8.44 -25.21 21.82
N GLN A 280 9.27 -25.84 22.65
CA GLN A 280 9.36 -27.28 22.72
C GLN A 280 8.02 -27.93 23.12
N ALA A 281 7.31 -27.35 24.08
CA ALA A 281 5.99 -27.84 24.49
C ALA A 281 4.97 -27.81 23.35
N LEU A 282 4.86 -26.70 22.63
CA LEU A 282 3.96 -26.59 21.47
C LEU A 282 4.30 -27.64 20.42
N LEU A 283 5.58 -27.75 20.04
CA LEU A 283 6.00 -28.68 18.99
C LEU A 283 5.85 -30.15 19.40
N SER A 284 6.05 -30.48 20.68
CA SER A 284 5.92 -31.85 21.21
C SER A 284 4.51 -32.43 21.15
N GLY A 285 3.48 -31.59 20.92
CA GLY A 285 2.10 -32.05 20.79
C GLY A 285 1.86 -32.91 19.54
N VAL A 286 2.79 -32.91 18.58
CA VAL A 286 2.69 -33.69 17.33
C VAL A 286 3.95 -34.51 17.13
N ALA A 287 3.80 -35.71 16.56
CA ALA A 287 4.93 -36.58 16.28
C ALA A 287 5.86 -35.99 15.21
N ARG A 288 7.16 -36.28 15.31
CA ARG A 288 8.13 -35.95 14.25
C ARG A 288 7.72 -36.60 12.93
N GLY A 289 7.91 -35.87 11.83
CA GLY A 289 7.47 -36.29 10.49
C GLY A 289 5.99 -36.01 10.19
N ARG A 290 5.18 -35.62 11.18
CA ARG A 290 3.78 -35.20 11.00
C ARG A 290 3.55 -33.69 11.17
N LEU A 291 4.60 -32.97 11.55
CA LEU A 291 4.65 -31.51 11.64
C LEU A 291 5.85 -31.02 10.83
N LEU A 292 5.60 -30.17 9.83
CA LEU A 292 6.56 -29.50 8.97
C LEU A 292 6.57 -28.01 9.29
N LEU A 293 7.72 -27.47 9.65
CA LEU A 293 7.84 -26.09 10.09
C LEU A 293 8.34 -25.19 8.97
N LEU A 294 7.69 -24.06 8.76
CA LEU A 294 8.21 -22.98 7.93
C LEU A 294 9.03 -22.06 8.85
N ASP A 295 10.36 -22.14 8.79
CA ASP A 295 11.23 -21.18 9.48
C ASP A 295 11.17 -19.84 8.72
N LEU A 296 10.09 -19.10 9.00
CA LEU A 296 9.48 -18.17 8.04
C LEU A 296 10.39 -17.00 7.67
N PHE A 297 11.22 -16.55 8.60
CA PHE A 297 12.11 -15.38 8.46
C PHE A 297 13.57 -15.77 8.72
N ALA A 298 14.01 -16.86 8.09
CA ALA A 298 15.33 -17.44 8.36
C ALA A 298 16.49 -16.67 7.75
N ASP A 299 16.23 -15.80 6.77
CA ASP A 299 17.18 -14.85 6.20
C ASP A 299 17.71 -13.86 7.26
N GLU A 300 16.87 -13.46 8.23
CA GLU A 300 17.30 -12.53 9.29
C GLU A 300 17.24 -13.10 10.71
N HIS A 301 16.18 -13.82 11.06
CA HIS A 301 15.94 -14.37 12.41
C HIS A 301 15.66 -15.89 12.40
N PRO A 302 16.64 -16.73 12.01
CA PRO A 302 16.46 -18.18 11.90
C PRO A 302 16.14 -18.83 13.25
N VAL A 303 14.96 -19.44 13.36
CA VAL A 303 14.53 -20.14 14.58
C VAL A 303 15.28 -21.47 14.76
N TRP A 304 15.61 -22.17 13.66
CA TRP A 304 16.32 -23.45 13.68
C TRP A 304 17.61 -23.40 14.50
N SER A 305 18.35 -22.28 14.39
CA SER A 305 19.66 -22.07 15.00
C SER A 305 19.64 -22.04 16.53
N ARG A 306 18.50 -21.66 17.13
CA ARG A 306 18.33 -21.53 18.59
C ARG A 306 17.41 -22.58 19.22
N THR A 307 16.95 -23.55 18.43
CA THR A 307 15.97 -24.57 18.85
C THR A 307 16.46 -26.00 18.60
N ALA A 308 17.78 -26.18 18.48
CA ALA A 308 18.39 -27.47 18.13
C ALA A 308 17.75 -28.06 16.86
N CYS A 309 17.70 -27.26 15.79
CA CYS A 309 17.04 -27.59 14.53
C CYS A 309 15.55 -27.95 14.76
N LEU A 310 14.82 -27.05 15.43
CA LEU A 310 13.38 -27.19 15.73
C LEU A 310 13.04 -28.53 16.40
N TYR A 311 13.87 -28.93 17.35
CA TYR A 311 13.73 -30.16 18.15
C TYR A 311 13.57 -31.45 17.33
N GLY A 312 14.14 -31.46 16.11
CA GLY A 312 14.14 -32.60 15.20
C GLY A 312 12.87 -32.76 14.36
N HIS A 313 11.99 -31.76 14.32
CA HIS A 313 10.93 -31.70 13.31
C HIS A 313 11.51 -31.29 11.95
N PRO A 314 11.00 -31.83 10.84
CA PRO A 314 11.40 -31.36 9.52
C PRO A 314 11.02 -29.89 9.34
N PHE A 315 11.87 -29.13 8.66
CA PHE A 315 11.61 -27.72 8.40
C PHE A 315 12.05 -27.27 7.02
N ILE A 316 11.45 -26.16 6.57
CA ILE A 316 11.81 -25.43 5.37
C ILE A 316 12.45 -24.12 5.81
N TRP A 317 13.65 -23.84 5.30
CA TRP A 317 14.32 -22.55 5.50
C TRP A 317 13.68 -21.54 4.56
N CYS A 318 12.96 -20.54 5.09
CA CYS A 318 12.28 -19.55 4.26
C CYS A 318 12.97 -18.20 4.30
N MET A 319 13.11 -17.60 3.12
CA MET A 319 13.39 -16.17 2.98
C MET A 319 12.07 -15.40 3.04
N LEU A 320 11.87 -14.57 4.05
CA LEU A 320 10.69 -13.70 4.13
C LEU A 320 10.89 -12.48 3.23
N HIS A 321 12.04 -11.81 3.34
CA HIS A 321 12.43 -10.65 2.53
C HIS A 321 11.53 -9.39 2.61
N ASN A 322 10.28 -9.49 2.16
CA ASN A 322 9.38 -8.36 1.98
C ASN A 322 8.28 -8.32 3.05
N PHE A 323 8.04 -7.14 3.60
CA PHE A 323 6.91 -6.82 4.49
C PHE A 323 5.97 -5.83 3.79
N GLY A 324 4.67 -6.09 3.85
CA GLY A 324 3.60 -5.21 3.38
C GLY A 324 3.54 -4.92 1.87
N GLY A 325 4.39 -5.56 1.04
CA GLY A 325 4.51 -5.19 -0.37
C GLY A 325 5.28 -3.87 -0.60
N ASN A 326 6.12 -3.46 0.35
CA ASN A 326 6.93 -2.24 0.21
C ASN A 326 7.96 -2.38 -0.92
N LEU A 327 8.27 -1.29 -1.61
CA LEU A 327 9.06 -1.28 -2.86
C LEU A 327 10.55 -0.92 -2.67
N GLU A 328 11.07 -0.94 -1.44
CA GLU A 328 12.48 -0.64 -1.16
C GLU A 328 13.42 -1.58 -1.92
N MET A 329 14.51 -1.07 -2.52
CA MET A 329 15.58 -1.97 -2.99
C MET A 329 16.33 -2.55 -1.80
N TYR A 330 16.11 -3.83 -1.53
CA TYR A 330 16.67 -4.51 -0.36
C TYR A 330 17.01 -5.97 -0.67
N GLY A 331 17.98 -6.51 0.04
CA GLY A 331 18.21 -7.94 0.15
C GLY A 331 19.31 -8.29 1.15
N ALA A 332 19.10 -9.36 1.91
CA ALA A 332 20.08 -9.93 2.83
C ALA A 332 20.78 -11.16 2.20
N LEU A 333 21.20 -11.05 0.94
CA LEU A 333 21.68 -12.19 0.15
C LEU A 333 22.87 -12.95 0.76
N PRO A 334 23.83 -12.29 1.44
CA PRO A 334 24.85 -13.02 2.15
C PRO A 334 24.29 -13.93 3.25
N ALA A 335 23.29 -13.45 4.00
CA ALA A 335 22.63 -14.25 5.04
C ALA A 335 21.83 -15.41 4.44
N VAL A 336 21.24 -15.24 3.25
CA VAL A 336 20.59 -16.34 2.52
C VAL A 336 21.59 -17.43 2.14
N ALA A 337 22.68 -17.07 1.46
CA ALA A 337 23.67 -18.05 1.00
C ALA A 337 24.37 -18.79 2.16
N GLU A 338 24.81 -18.02 3.17
CA GLU A 338 25.45 -18.55 4.37
C GLU A 338 24.47 -19.38 5.21
N GLY A 339 23.24 -18.89 5.39
CA GLY A 339 22.21 -19.50 6.22
C GLY A 339 21.68 -20.82 5.69
N VAL A 340 21.43 -20.91 4.38
CA VAL A 340 21.02 -22.18 3.74
C VAL A 340 22.13 -23.22 3.86
N THR A 341 23.38 -22.84 3.57
CA THR A 341 24.53 -23.75 3.69
C THR A 341 24.66 -24.27 5.13
N ALA A 342 24.64 -23.37 6.12
CA ALA A 342 24.77 -23.73 7.52
C ALA A 342 23.62 -24.63 8.02
N ALA A 343 22.38 -24.38 7.58
CA ALA A 343 21.23 -25.16 7.98
C ALA A 343 21.26 -26.59 7.39
N LEU A 344 21.69 -26.74 6.14
CA LEU A 344 21.88 -28.06 5.50
C LEU A 344 22.89 -28.91 6.27
N ASP A 345 24.03 -28.32 6.63
CA ASP A 345 25.10 -29.00 7.37
C ASP A 345 24.66 -29.37 8.80
N ALA A 346 24.01 -28.45 9.50
CA ALA A 346 23.62 -28.63 10.90
C ALA A 346 22.44 -29.60 11.08
N ALA A 347 21.46 -29.57 10.17
CA ALA A 347 20.23 -30.36 10.32
C ALA A 347 20.38 -31.82 9.92
N GLN A 348 21.46 -32.21 9.21
CA GLN A 348 21.74 -33.59 8.78
C GLN A 348 20.52 -34.28 8.14
N GLY A 349 19.82 -33.59 7.24
CA GLY A 349 18.60 -34.07 6.59
C GLY A 349 17.28 -33.65 7.25
N GLY A 350 17.31 -32.91 8.37
CA GLY A 350 16.12 -32.30 8.98
C GLY A 350 15.62 -31.04 8.24
N MET A 351 16.49 -30.36 7.49
CA MET A 351 16.10 -29.31 6.54
C MET A 351 15.64 -29.98 5.24
N VAL A 352 14.33 -29.97 4.99
CA VAL A 352 13.71 -30.67 3.86
C VAL A 352 13.33 -29.75 2.71
N GLY A 353 13.56 -28.45 2.84
CA GLY A 353 13.25 -27.49 1.80
C GLY A 353 13.87 -26.12 2.00
N VAL A 354 13.84 -25.36 0.91
CA VAL A 354 14.00 -23.89 0.92
C VAL A 354 12.66 -23.25 0.54
N GLY A 355 12.42 -22.01 0.94
CA GLY A 355 11.14 -21.35 0.70
C GLY A 355 11.25 -19.85 0.46
N MET A 356 10.28 -19.31 -0.26
CA MET A 356 10.07 -17.87 -0.40
C MET A 356 8.72 -17.53 0.23
N ALA A 357 8.72 -16.75 1.30
CA ALA A 357 7.51 -16.38 2.05
C ALA A 357 7.30 -14.86 2.16
N PRO A 358 7.35 -14.10 1.04
CA PRO A 358 7.19 -12.66 1.09
C PRO A 358 5.77 -12.22 1.42
N GLU A 359 5.63 -11.17 2.22
CA GLU A 359 4.30 -10.62 2.48
C GLU A 359 3.66 -10.04 1.21
N GLY A 360 4.44 -9.37 0.37
CA GLY A 360 4.02 -8.94 -0.97
C GLY A 360 5.07 -9.26 -2.02
N ILE A 361 4.63 -9.51 -3.25
CA ILE A 361 5.47 -9.81 -4.42
C ILE A 361 5.49 -8.63 -5.40
N GLU A 362 6.11 -8.80 -6.57
CA GLU A 362 6.27 -7.77 -7.60
C GLU A 362 7.28 -6.66 -7.25
N GLN A 363 8.32 -7.04 -6.50
CA GLN A 363 9.52 -6.23 -6.25
C GLN A 363 10.78 -7.11 -6.24
N ASN A 364 11.97 -6.49 -6.28
CA ASN A 364 13.28 -7.14 -6.18
C ASN A 364 13.42 -8.51 -6.89
N PRO A 365 13.12 -8.62 -8.21
CA PRO A 365 13.06 -9.90 -8.91
C PRO A 365 14.37 -10.70 -8.85
N ALA A 366 15.52 -10.01 -8.72
CA ALA A 366 16.82 -10.64 -8.56
C ALA A 366 16.91 -11.47 -7.26
N VAL A 367 16.31 -11.00 -6.17
CA VAL A 367 16.37 -11.67 -4.86
C VAL A 367 15.59 -12.99 -4.88
N TYR A 368 14.42 -13.01 -5.53
CA TYR A 368 13.59 -14.21 -5.64
C TYR A 368 14.20 -15.25 -6.59
N GLU A 369 14.79 -14.84 -7.71
CA GLU A 369 15.52 -15.76 -8.59
C GLU A 369 16.77 -16.32 -7.91
N PHE A 370 17.49 -15.50 -7.14
CA PHE A 370 18.62 -15.95 -6.32
C PHE A 370 18.19 -17.02 -5.30
N MET A 371 17.11 -16.75 -4.56
CA MET A 371 16.61 -17.67 -3.54
C MET A 371 16.11 -19.00 -4.14
N ALA A 372 15.44 -18.96 -5.29
CA ALA A 372 14.99 -20.17 -5.98
C ALA A 372 16.16 -21.11 -6.32
N GLU A 373 17.31 -20.56 -6.71
CA GLU A 373 18.50 -21.35 -7.03
C GLU A 373 19.15 -22.04 -5.81
N MET A 374 18.87 -21.56 -4.58
CA MET A 374 19.41 -22.17 -3.35
C MET A 374 18.89 -23.59 -3.11
N ALA A 375 17.84 -24.02 -3.81
CA ALA A 375 17.33 -25.39 -3.76
C ALA A 375 18.26 -26.43 -4.39
N PHE A 376 19.20 -26.01 -5.25
CA PHE A 376 20.03 -26.89 -6.06
C PHE A 376 21.40 -27.14 -5.43
N LYS A 377 21.90 -28.37 -5.62
CA LYS A 377 23.16 -28.83 -5.02
C LYS A 377 24.33 -27.93 -5.43
N GLY A 378 25.11 -27.49 -4.44
CA GLY A 378 26.28 -26.63 -4.64
C GLY A 378 25.99 -25.12 -4.73
N ARG A 379 24.78 -24.70 -5.13
CA ARG A 379 24.48 -23.27 -5.41
C ARG A 379 24.61 -22.37 -4.19
N ALA A 380 24.12 -22.79 -3.03
CA ALA A 380 24.25 -22.01 -1.81
C ALA A 380 25.73 -21.81 -1.39
N ALA A 381 26.55 -22.87 -1.51
CA ALA A 381 27.97 -22.81 -1.19
C ALA A 381 28.77 -21.95 -2.20
N GLU A 382 28.44 -22.04 -3.49
CA GLU A 382 29.00 -21.19 -4.54
C GLU A 382 28.68 -19.71 -4.31
N ALA A 383 27.44 -19.41 -3.96
CA ALA A 383 27.01 -18.04 -3.65
C ALA A 383 27.67 -17.50 -2.37
N ALA A 384 27.86 -18.34 -1.35
CA ALA A 384 28.52 -17.97 -0.10
C ALA A 384 30.05 -17.77 -0.24
N ALA A 385 30.66 -18.27 -1.32
CA ALA A 385 32.09 -18.07 -1.57
C ALA A 385 32.43 -16.58 -1.83
N PRO A 386 33.66 -16.13 -1.55
CA PRO A 386 34.08 -14.75 -1.82
C PRO A 386 33.81 -14.34 -3.28
N GLY A 387 33.00 -13.29 -3.46
CA GLY A 387 32.60 -12.80 -4.78
C GLY A 387 31.49 -13.60 -5.48
N GLY A 388 31.00 -14.68 -4.89
CA GLY A 388 29.96 -15.55 -5.48
C GLY A 388 28.67 -14.79 -5.83
N ILE A 389 28.16 -13.98 -4.90
CA ILE A 389 26.98 -13.13 -5.13
C ILE A 389 27.23 -12.12 -6.26
N ALA A 390 28.38 -11.45 -6.27
CA ALA A 390 28.71 -10.47 -7.31
C ALA A 390 28.81 -11.11 -8.70
N ALA A 391 29.38 -12.33 -8.79
CA ALA A 391 29.43 -13.11 -10.02
C ALA A 391 28.01 -13.51 -10.49
N TRP A 392 27.17 -14.00 -9.58
CA TRP A 392 25.78 -14.34 -9.89
C TRP A 392 25.00 -13.14 -10.44
N PHE A 393 25.20 -11.96 -9.86
CA PHE A 393 24.54 -10.71 -10.26
C PHE A 393 25.01 -10.22 -11.64
N ALA A 394 26.30 -10.36 -11.95
CA ALA A 394 26.80 -10.08 -13.29
C ALA A 394 26.16 -11.00 -14.35
N GLU A 395 26.04 -12.30 -14.04
CA GLU A 395 25.34 -13.26 -14.92
C GLU A 395 23.84 -12.96 -15.03
N TYR A 396 23.22 -12.48 -13.94
CA TYR A 396 21.80 -12.13 -13.90
C TYR A 396 21.47 -10.98 -14.84
N ALA A 397 22.28 -9.92 -14.80
CA ALA A 397 22.13 -8.78 -15.70
C ALA A 397 22.14 -9.21 -17.17
N GLN A 398 23.06 -10.12 -17.54
CA GLN A 398 23.16 -10.60 -18.92
C GLN A 398 21.91 -11.36 -19.35
N ARG A 399 21.52 -12.39 -18.60
CA ARG A 399 20.37 -13.24 -18.97
C ARG A 399 19.05 -12.47 -18.94
N ARG A 400 18.93 -11.45 -18.09
CA ARG A 400 17.72 -10.62 -17.96
C ARG A 400 17.54 -9.66 -19.13
N TYR A 401 18.62 -9.10 -19.66
CA TYR A 401 18.53 -8.02 -20.65
C TYR A 401 18.86 -8.46 -22.08
N ALA A 402 19.74 -9.44 -22.25
CA ALA A 402 20.21 -9.84 -23.57
C ALA A 402 19.20 -10.74 -24.33
N GLY A 403 18.20 -11.29 -23.63
CA GLY A 403 17.25 -12.25 -24.20
C GLY A 403 17.99 -13.46 -24.79
N ALA A 404 17.68 -13.81 -26.04
CA ALA A 404 18.38 -14.85 -26.80
C ALA A 404 19.70 -14.39 -27.45
N GLY A 405 20.01 -13.09 -27.43
CA GLY A 405 21.20 -12.50 -28.04
C GLY A 405 22.29 -12.14 -27.02
N ALA A 406 23.39 -11.54 -27.51
CA ALA A 406 24.41 -10.93 -26.66
C ALA A 406 24.32 -9.40 -26.73
N LEU A 407 24.45 -8.73 -25.59
CA LEU A 407 24.57 -7.27 -25.57
C LEU A 407 25.90 -6.83 -26.18
N PRO A 408 25.96 -5.65 -26.84
CA PRO A 408 27.23 -5.05 -27.25
C PRO A 408 28.20 -4.96 -26.06
N ALA A 409 29.49 -5.20 -26.28
CA ALA A 409 30.48 -5.27 -25.20
C ALA A 409 30.43 -4.07 -24.21
N PRO A 410 30.28 -2.81 -24.66
CA PRO A 410 30.15 -1.67 -23.73
C PRO A 410 28.88 -1.73 -22.87
N ALA A 411 27.73 -2.05 -23.47
CA ALA A 411 26.47 -2.20 -22.74
C ALA A 411 26.52 -3.39 -21.78
N SER A 412 27.12 -4.51 -22.20
CA SER A 412 27.32 -5.71 -21.40
C SER A 412 28.17 -5.43 -20.15
N ALA A 413 29.30 -4.74 -20.32
CA ALA A 413 30.16 -4.35 -19.20
C ALA A 413 29.46 -3.38 -18.24
N ALA A 414 28.70 -2.42 -18.77
CA ALA A 414 27.98 -1.45 -17.97
C ALA A 414 26.88 -2.09 -17.11
N VAL A 415 26.05 -2.98 -17.68
CA VAL A 415 25.00 -3.66 -16.89
C VAL A 415 25.59 -4.61 -15.84
N GLN A 416 26.68 -5.31 -16.15
CA GLN A 416 27.36 -6.16 -15.16
C GLN A 416 27.92 -5.33 -14.00
N GLY A 417 28.60 -4.22 -14.32
CA GLY A 417 29.13 -3.30 -13.32
C GLY A 417 28.02 -2.72 -12.43
N ALA A 418 26.91 -2.30 -13.02
CA ALA A 418 25.76 -1.78 -12.27
C ALA A 418 25.22 -2.81 -11.26
N TRP A 419 24.99 -4.05 -11.69
CA TRP A 419 24.46 -5.08 -10.81
C TRP A 419 25.47 -5.57 -9.77
N GLN A 420 26.77 -5.51 -10.04
CA GLN A 420 27.80 -5.75 -9.02
C GLN A 420 27.82 -4.66 -7.94
N LEU A 421 27.58 -3.40 -8.31
CA LEU A 421 27.42 -2.30 -7.35
C LEU A 421 26.17 -2.48 -6.49
N LEU A 422 25.04 -2.87 -7.10
CA LEU A 422 23.81 -3.17 -6.38
C LEU A 422 23.98 -4.38 -5.43
N ALA A 423 24.70 -5.41 -5.88
CA ALA A 423 24.99 -6.61 -5.09
C ALA A 423 25.76 -6.31 -3.79
N ARG A 424 26.66 -5.32 -3.80
CA ARG A 424 27.46 -4.92 -2.63
C ARG A 424 26.87 -3.76 -1.81
N SER A 425 25.69 -3.27 -2.21
CA SER A 425 25.01 -2.15 -1.57
C SER A 425 23.62 -2.57 -1.07
N VAL A 426 22.58 -2.27 -1.84
CA VAL A 426 21.17 -2.56 -1.49
C VAL A 426 20.90 -4.04 -1.23
N TYR A 427 21.62 -4.95 -1.89
CA TYR A 427 21.44 -6.40 -1.76
C TYR A 427 22.43 -7.09 -0.81
N SER A 428 23.19 -6.34 -0.01
CA SER A 428 24.14 -6.87 0.98
C SER A 428 23.80 -6.46 2.42
N CYS A 429 22.52 -6.33 2.75
CA CYS A 429 22.11 -5.98 4.12
C CYS A 429 22.52 -7.07 5.12
N ARG A 430 22.92 -6.65 6.33
CA ARG A 430 23.33 -7.54 7.44
C ARG A 430 22.89 -7.02 8.81
N ASP A 431 22.05 -6.00 8.88
CA ASP A 431 21.72 -5.33 10.15
C ASP A 431 20.69 -6.07 11.00
N LYS A 432 20.06 -7.13 10.47
CA LYS A 432 19.01 -7.92 11.14
C LYS A 432 17.76 -7.11 11.48
N LEU A 433 17.51 -6.01 10.77
CA LEU A 433 16.30 -5.22 10.93
C LEU A 433 15.22 -5.72 9.96
N HIS A 434 13.96 -5.67 10.39
CA HIS A 434 12.83 -5.91 9.47
C HIS A 434 12.90 -4.89 8.33
N ASN A 435 12.82 -5.36 7.08
CA ASN A 435 12.65 -4.48 5.92
C ASN A 435 11.25 -3.86 5.89
N THR A 436 11.07 -2.90 6.80
CA THR A 436 9.90 -2.03 6.94
C THR A 436 10.30 -0.57 6.69
N VAL A 437 11.45 -0.37 6.04
CA VAL A 437 11.99 0.95 5.75
C VAL A 437 10.97 1.70 4.92
N CYS A 438 10.38 2.72 5.54
CA CYS A 438 9.50 3.63 4.84
C CYS A 438 10.37 4.69 4.17
N ASP A 439 10.42 4.65 2.85
CA ASP A 439 10.92 5.74 2.04
C ASP A 439 10.28 7.06 2.48
N VAL A 440 11.07 8.12 2.64
CA VAL A 440 10.55 9.42 3.11
C VAL A 440 9.36 9.88 2.25
N PRO A 441 9.39 9.80 0.91
CA PRO A 441 8.24 10.16 0.08
C PRO A 441 6.93 9.43 0.44
N THR A 442 6.98 8.15 0.83
CA THR A 442 5.81 7.32 1.16
C THR A 442 5.46 7.32 2.65
N SER A 443 6.17 8.11 3.44
CA SER A 443 6.02 8.18 4.88
C SER A 443 5.03 9.25 5.33
N ARG A 444 4.66 9.23 6.62
CA ARG A 444 3.93 10.35 7.25
C ARG A 444 4.86 11.55 7.38
N PRO A 445 4.50 12.76 6.89
CA PRO A 445 5.34 13.93 7.14
C PRO A 445 5.44 14.24 8.63
N GLY A 446 6.61 14.65 9.11
CA GLY A 446 6.85 14.97 10.52
C GLY A 446 8.27 15.49 10.79
N LEU A 447 8.47 16.16 11.93
CA LEU A 447 9.78 16.74 12.29
C LEU A 447 10.73 15.71 12.90
N ALA A 448 10.21 14.75 13.66
CA ALA A 448 11.01 13.69 14.25
C ALA A 448 11.01 12.43 13.39
N ARG A 449 12.12 11.69 13.41
CA ARG A 449 12.19 10.36 12.77
C ARG A 449 11.06 9.43 13.23
N GLY A 450 10.65 9.50 14.50
CA GLY A 450 9.52 8.71 15.01
C GLY A 450 8.13 9.16 14.52
N GLU A 451 7.98 10.34 13.93
CA GLU A 451 6.71 10.80 13.34
C GLU A 451 6.51 10.31 11.91
N ILE A 452 7.61 9.97 11.24
CA ILE A 452 7.64 9.52 9.85
C ILE A 452 7.30 8.03 9.73
N MET A 453 7.20 7.33 10.87
CA MET A 453 7.23 5.87 10.93
C MET A 453 5.91 5.21 11.25
N GLY A 454 5.67 4.07 10.61
CA GLY A 454 4.62 3.12 10.97
C GLY A 454 4.99 2.16 12.10
N TRP A 455 6.29 1.90 12.35
CA TRP A 455 6.76 0.83 13.25
C TRP A 455 8.00 1.14 14.12
N GLY A 456 8.43 2.41 14.21
CA GLY A 456 9.45 2.84 15.17
C GLY A 456 10.91 2.53 14.84
N LEU A 457 11.23 1.99 13.66
CA LEU A 457 12.61 1.88 13.17
C LEU A 457 13.03 3.19 12.51
N ALA A 458 14.28 3.66 12.67
CA ALA A 458 14.77 4.84 11.97
C ALA A 458 15.02 4.52 10.48
N PRO A 459 14.98 5.51 9.55
CA PRO A 459 15.54 5.31 8.23
C PRO A 459 17.03 4.99 8.45
N HIS A 460 17.40 3.76 8.14
CA HIS A 460 18.76 3.27 8.27
C HIS A 460 19.25 2.96 6.86
N LEU A 461 20.49 3.36 6.60
CA LEU A 461 21.19 3.03 5.37
C LEU A 461 22.30 2.06 5.75
N TRP A 462 22.26 0.85 5.22
CA TRP A 462 23.32 -0.15 5.39
C TRP A 462 24.36 -0.09 4.27
N PHE A 463 24.18 0.82 3.32
CA PHE A 463 24.98 0.94 2.10
C PHE A 463 25.34 2.40 1.79
N ASP A 464 26.32 2.59 0.91
CA ASP A 464 26.69 3.89 0.36
C ASP A 464 25.76 4.25 -0.82
N VAL A 465 25.05 5.38 -0.70
CA VAL A 465 24.19 5.91 -1.78
C VAL A 465 25.00 6.21 -3.06
N GLY A 466 26.31 6.45 -2.93
CA GLY A 466 27.24 6.59 -4.04
C GLY A 466 27.30 5.36 -4.94
N ASP A 467 27.19 4.15 -4.38
CA ASP A 467 27.16 2.90 -5.17
C ASP A 467 25.87 2.78 -5.98
N VAL A 468 24.73 3.20 -5.42
CA VAL A 468 23.44 3.22 -6.14
C VAL A 468 23.45 4.28 -7.25
N ARG A 469 24.02 5.45 -6.99
CA ARG A 469 24.22 6.49 -8.01
C ARG A 469 25.10 5.98 -9.15
N ALA A 470 26.24 5.37 -8.84
CA ALA A 470 27.14 4.83 -9.85
C ALA A 470 26.49 3.68 -10.65
N ALA A 471 25.68 2.84 -9.99
CA ALA A 471 24.90 1.81 -10.68
C ALA A 471 23.88 2.42 -11.66
N TRP A 472 23.17 3.47 -11.23
CA TRP A 472 22.25 4.22 -12.07
C TRP A 472 22.94 4.84 -13.30
N GLU A 473 24.10 5.49 -13.10
CA GLU A 473 24.91 6.06 -14.19
C GLU A 473 25.36 4.99 -15.19
N LEU A 474 25.78 3.81 -14.71
CA LEU A 474 26.13 2.68 -15.57
C LEU A 474 24.92 2.13 -16.36
N LEU A 475 23.72 2.08 -15.76
CA LEU A 475 22.52 1.69 -16.50
C LEU A 475 22.20 2.70 -17.61
N LEU A 476 22.32 4.02 -17.34
CA LEU A 476 22.15 5.03 -18.38
C LEU A 476 23.19 4.91 -19.50
N GLN A 477 24.45 4.62 -19.16
CA GLN A 477 25.50 4.34 -20.15
C GLN A 477 25.17 3.09 -20.98
N ALA A 478 24.62 2.05 -20.37
CA ALA A 478 24.17 0.86 -21.10
C ALA A 478 23.04 1.21 -22.09
N ALA A 479 22.05 2.00 -21.68
CA ALA A 479 20.97 2.46 -22.54
C ALA A 479 21.48 3.29 -23.73
N ALA A 480 22.46 4.16 -23.49
CA ALA A 480 23.10 4.95 -24.55
C ALA A 480 23.91 4.05 -25.52
N ALA A 481 24.61 3.04 -24.99
CA ALA A 481 25.42 2.11 -25.77
C ALA A 481 24.59 1.08 -26.56
N CYS A 482 23.38 0.73 -26.09
CA CYS A 482 22.40 -0.04 -26.86
C CYS A 482 20.99 0.55 -26.69
N PRO A 483 20.53 1.39 -27.64
CA PRO A 483 19.14 1.87 -27.67
C PRO A 483 18.10 0.74 -27.70
N CYS A 484 18.52 -0.48 -28.08
CA CYS A 484 17.73 -1.69 -27.97
C CYS A 484 17.22 -1.97 -26.54
N LEU A 485 17.98 -1.57 -25.51
CA LEU A 485 17.62 -1.80 -24.11
C LEU A 485 16.42 -0.96 -23.69
N SER A 486 16.44 0.34 -24.00
CA SER A 486 15.35 1.26 -23.68
C SER A 486 14.13 1.08 -24.59
N GLY A 487 14.33 0.67 -25.85
CA GLY A 487 13.25 0.51 -26.82
C GLY A 487 12.57 -0.87 -26.85
N ALA A 488 13.24 -1.93 -26.41
CA ALA A 488 12.76 -3.31 -26.59
C ALA A 488 12.79 -4.19 -25.32
N SER A 489 13.54 -3.83 -24.27
CA SER A 489 13.62 -4.63 -23.03
C SER A 489 12.80 -4.00 -21.90
N SER A 490 11.59 -4.52 -21.68
CA SER A 490 10.74 -4.11 -20.56
C SER A 490 11.39 -4.38 -19.19
N ALA A 491 12.18 -5.44 -19.08
CA ALA A 491 12.94 -5.77 -17.87
C ALA A 491 14.02 -4.72 -17.56
N PHE A 492 14.74 -4.25 -18.58
CA PHE A 492 15.73 -3.18 -18.41
C PHE A 492 15.06 -1.86 -18.01
N VAL A 493 13.97 -1.48 -18.68
CA VAL A 493 13.22 -0.26 -18.34
C VAL A 493 12.69 -0.33 -16.91
N TYR A 494 12.14 -1.47 -16.49
CA TYR A 494 11.72 -1.70 -15.11
C TYR A 494 12.86 -1.46 -14.11
N ASP A 495 14.03 -2.07 -14.32
CA ASP A 495 15.13 -1.97 -13.35
C ASP A 495 15.75 -0.57 -13.35
N LEU A 496 15.86 0.09 -14.51
CA LEU A 496 16.31 1.48 -14.59
C LEU A 496 15.37 2.40 -13.80
N LEU A 497 14.05 2.19 -13.92
CA LEU A 497 13.06 2.93 -13.14
C LEU A 497 13.18 2.65 -11.64
N ASP A 498 13.36 1.39 -11.24
CA ASP A 498 13.44 1.02 -9.83
C ASP A 498 14.71 1.56 -9.17
N VAL A 499 15.87 1.46 -9.83
CA VAL A 499 17.11 2.08 -9.35
C VAL A 499 16.99 3.62 -9.30
N SER A 500 16.31 4.22 -10.28
CA SER A 500 16.02 5.65 -10.26
C SER A 500 15.12 6.03 -9.07
N ARG A 501 14.03 5.27 -8.83
CA ARG A 501 13.13 5.46 -7.69
C ARG A 501 13.91 5.38 -6.38
N GLU A 502 14.74 4.34 -6.23
CA GLU A 502 15.56 4.12 -5.04
C GLU A 502 16.48 5.31 -4.76
N LEU A 503 17.28 5.72 -5.76
CA LEU A 503 18.19 6.86 -5.64
C LEU A 503 17.43 8.14 -5.26
N MET A 504 16.30 8.41 -5.93
CA MET A 504 15.50 9.60 -5.66
C MET A 504 14.89 9.58 -4.26
N SER A 505 14.49 8.41 -3.76
CA SER A 505 14.01 8.29 -2.39
C SER A 505 15.08 8.65 -1.36
N LYS A 506 16.33 8.19 -1.56
CA LYS A 506 17.42 8.48 -0.62
C LYS A 506 17.84 9.95 -0.67
N ILE A 507 17.79 10.57 -1.85
CA ILE A 507 17.97 12.02 -2.01
C ILE A 507 16.85 12.80 -1.30
N ALA A 508 15.59 12.38 -1.44
CA ALA A 508 14.47 13.00 -0.75
C ALA A 508 14.63 12.94 0.78
N GLY A 509 15.14 11.82 1.30
CA GLY A 509 15.47 11.70 2.73
C GLY A 509 16.51 12.73 3.20
N ARG A 510 17.48 13.10 2.35
CA ARG A 510 18.43 14.16 2.66
C ARG A 510 17.78 15.55 2.69
N PHE A 511 17.00 15.90 1.68
CA PHE A 511 16.29 17.18 1.66
C PHE A 511 15.30 17.34 2.81
N TRP A 512 14.64 16.26 3.20
CA TRP A 512 13.81 16.27 4.39
C TRP A 512 14.62 16.62 5.65
N ALA A 513 15.80 16.00 5.85
CA ALA A 513 16.65 16.30 7.00
C ALA A 513 17.10 17.77 7.01
N ASP A 514 17.55 18.27 5.84
CA ASP A 514 18.01 19.67 5.71
C ASP A 514 16.83 20.67 5.90
N ALA A 515 15.61 20.33 5.45
CA ALA A 515 14.41 21.13 5.71
C ALA A 515 14.03 21.17 7.20
N VAL A 516 14.14 20.04 7.89
CA VAL A 516 13.91 19.94 9.33
C VAL A 516 14.94 20.78 10.11
N ASP A 517 16.21 20.72 9.74
CA ASP A 517 17.26 21.49 10.39
C ASP A 517 17.09 23.00 10.13
N ALA A 518 16.70 23.39 8.91
CA ALA A 518 16.35 24.77 8.61
C ALA A 518 15.16 25.26 9.44
N TYR A 519 14.10 24.46 9.59
CA TYR A 519 12.97 24.79 10.45
C TYR A 519 13.39 25.00 11.91
N LYS A 520 14.19 24.07 12.46
CA LYS A 520 14.69 24.16 13.84
C LYS A 520 15.59 25.38 14.07
N ALA A 521 16.32 25.80 13.05
CA ALA A 521 17.16 27.00 13.08
C ALA A 521 16.38 28.31 12.86
N GLY A 522 15.06 28.25 12.63
CA GLY A 522 14.26 29.42 12.25
C GLY A 522 14.59 29.96 10.86
N ASN A 523 15.28 29.18 10.02
CA ASN A 523 15.69 29.56 8.68
C ASN A 523 14.56 29.30 7.66
N LEU A 524 13.71 30.30 7.45
CA LEU A 524 12.59 30.24 6.52
C LEU A 524 13.03 29.99 5.06
N GLU A 525 14.13 30.61 4.61
CA GLU A 525 14.65 30.44 3.26
C GLU A 525 15.15 29.01 3.05
N GLY A 526 15.91 28.48 4.00
CA GLY A 526 16.37 27.09 4.00
C GLY A 526 15.21 26.09 4.04
N LEU A 527 14.14 26.37 4.78
CA LEU A 527 12.94 25.53 4.80
C LEU A 527 12.26 25.52 3.43
N ARG A 528 12.06 26.68 2.80
CA ARG A 528 11.43 26.78 1.48
C ARG A 528 12.27 26.12 0.38
N ALA A 529 13.58 26.32 0.39
CA ALA A 529 14.49 25.74 -0.60
C ALA A 529 14.50 24.21 -0.50
N ASN A 530 14.76 23.66 0.69
CA ASN A 530 14.80 22.21 0.90
C ASN A 530 13.42 21.56 0.81
N GLY A 531 12.35 22.26 1.23
CA GLY A 531 10.98 21.81 1.05
C GLY A 531 10.56 21.73 -0.42
N SER A 532 10.94 22.72 -1.23
CA SER A 532 10.71 22.68 -2.68
C SER A 532 11.50 21.53 -3.31
N ALA A 533 12.77 21.37 -2.94
CA ALA A 533 13.58 20.24 -3.39
C ALA A 533 12.99 18.89 -2.94
N LEU A 534 12.42 18.77 -1.75
CA LEU A 534 11.72 17.55 -1.32
C LEU A 534 10.48 17.25 -2.20
N LEU A 535 9.76 18.29 -2.61
CA LEU A 535 8.54 18.19 -3.43
C LEU A 535 8.79 18.14 -4.94
N THR A 536 9.98 18.46 -5.45
CA THR A 536 10.25 18.50 -6.90
C THR A 536 11.49 17.72 -7.33
N ILE A 537 12.46 17.56 -6.41
CA ILE A 537 13.78 16.87 -6.38
C ILE A 537 15.07 17.57 -6.85
N TRP A 538 15.15 18.90 -6.87
CA TRP A 538 16.34 19.56 -7.43
C TRP A 538 17.50 19.89 -6.48
N GLY A 539 18.68 19.30 -6.77
CA GLY A 539 19.98 19.52 -6.13
C GLY A 539 20.40 20.98 -6.02
N THR A 540 21.02 21.34 -4.89
CA THR A 540 21.70 22.62 -4.72
C THR A 540 23.04 22.59 -5.47
N SER A 541 23.09 23.05 -6.72
CA SER A 541 24.34 23.65 -7.21
C SER A 541 24.36 25.10 -6.76
N ALA A 542 25.27 25.45 -5.86
CA ALA A 542 25.49 26.82 -5.41
C ALA A 542 26.18 27.70 -6.48
N VAL A 543 26.16 27.29 -7.75
CA VAL A 543 26.71 28.03 -8.88
C VAL A 543 25.58 28.28 -9.87
N ALA A 544 25.10 29.52 -9.90
CA ALA A 544 24.17 29.97 -10.92
C ALA A 544 24.83 29.82 -12.30
N GLY A 545 24.44 28.81 -13.07
CA GLY A 545 24.87 28.65 -14.47
C GLY A 545 24.96 27.22 -14.99
N ASP A 546 25.39 26.24 -14.19
CA ASP A 546 25.72 24.89 -14.68
C ASP A 546 25.11 23.80 -13.79
N SER A 547 23.86 23.44 -14.05
CA SER A 547 23.38 22.12 -13.63
C SER A 547 22.74 21.42 -14.82
N GLU A 548 23.46 20.46 -15.40
CA GLU A 548 23.05 19.61 -16.53
C GLU A 548 21.80 18.76 -16.26
N VAL A 549 21.25 18.82 -15.05
CA VAL A 549 20.08 18.03 -14.63
C VAL A 549 18.74 18.71 -14.94
N SER A 550 18.73 19.89 -15.62
CA SER A 550 17.60 20.75 -16.10
C SER A 550 16.29 19.99 -16.39
N ASP A 551 15.29 19.86 -15.52
CA ASP A 551 14.07 19.05 -15.77
C ASP A 551 14.29 17.56 -16.14
N TYR A 552 15.50 17.03 -15.94
CA TYR A 552 15.93 15.68 -16.34
C TYR A 552 15.21 14.55 -15.59
N ALA A 553 14.75 14.83 -14.35
CA ALA A 553 14.07 13.88 -13.49
C ALA A 553 12.71 14.40 -13.01
N ASN A 554 11.96 15.05 -13.93
CA ASN A 554 10.56 15.39 -13.70
C ASN A 554 9.81 14.18 -13.11
N LYS A 555 8.93 14.45 -12.13
CA LYS A 555 8.20 13.40 -11.43
C LYS A 555 6.86 13.23 -12.12
N GLU A 556 6.71 12.15 -12.86
CA GLU A 556 5.39 11.59 -13.12
C GLU A 556 4.90 10.97 -11.81
N TRP A 557 4.28 11.79 -10.96
CA TRP A 557 3.59 11.30 -9.76
C TRP A 557 2.37 10.48 -10.18
N SER A 558 2.63 9.24 -10.58
CA SER A 558 1.55 8.34 -10.97
C SER A 558 0.69 8.01 -9.75
N GLY A 559 -0.62 8.04 -9.96
CA GLY A 559 -1.66 7.57 -9.04
C GLY A 559 -1.47 7.97 -7.58
N LEU A 560 -1.04 7.00 -6.75
CA LEU A 560 -0.99 7.12 -5.30
C LEU A 560 -0.03 8.22 -4.81
N ILE A 561 1.10 8.44 -5.50
CA ILE A 561 2.02 9.52 -5.11
C ILE A 561 1.34 10.89 -5.27
N ALA A 562 0.74 11.18 -6.43
CA ALA A 562 0.09 12.46 -6.71
C ALA A 562 -1.15 12.70 -5.84
N SER A 563 -1.98 11.68 -5.66
CA SER A 563 -3.29 11.84 -5.04
C SER A 563 -3.27 11.72 -3.52
N PHE A 564 -2.28 11.02 -2.93
CA PHE A 564 -2.24 10.71 -1.51
C PHE A 564 -1.00 11.27 -0.79
N TYR A 565 0.21 10.90 -1.23
CA TYR A 565 1.43 11.24 -0.50
C TYR A 565 1.83 12.70 -0.68
N LEU A 566 1.80 13.19 -1.92
CA LEU A 566 2.16 14.56 -2.24
C LEU A 566 1.34 15.60 -1.45
N PRO A 567 -0.02 15.56 -1.45
CA PRO A 567 -0.80 16.58 -0.75
C PRO A 567 -0.48 16.65 0.75
N ARG A 568 -0.11 15.52 1.36
CA ARG A 568 0.34 15.46 2.76
C ARG A 568 1.66 16.19 2.96
N TRP A 569 2.65 15.96 2.10
CA TRP A 569 3.94 16.64 2.19
C TRP A 569 3.81 18.15 1.92
N GLN A 570 2.98 18.55 0.96
CA GLN A 570 2.67 19.96 0.70
C GLN A 570 2.01 20.64 1.90
N ALA A 571 0.98 20.01 2.49
CA ALA A 571 0.29 20.54 3.66
C ALA A 571 1.23 20.68 4.87
N TRP A 572 2.14 19.71 5.06
CA TRP A 572 3.12 19.75 6.13
C TRP A 572 4.12 20.91 5.99
N LEU A 573 4.71 21.07 4.79
CA LEU A 573 5.67 22.15 4.54
C LEU A 573 5.01 23.53 4.68
N ALA A 574 3.78 23.69 4.16
CA ALA A 574 3.00 24.90 4.32
C ALA A 574 2.72 25.21 5.80
N ARG A 575 2.48 24.18 6.61
CA ARG A 575 2.29 24.33 8.06
C ARG A 575 3.57 24.79 8.76
N LEU A 576 4.71 24.17 8.48
CA LEU A 576 5.99 24.58 9.04
C LEU A 576 6.34 26.03 8.69
N GLU A 577 6.06 26.42 7.45
CA GLU A 577 6.26 27.78 6.98
C GLU A 577 5.39 28.78 7.76
N GLN A 578 4.10 28.47 7.94
CA GLN A 578 3.19 29.31 8.73
C GLN A 578 3.63 29.41 10.19
N ASP A 579 4.10 28.30 10.78
CA ASP A 579 4.57 28.28 12.16
C ASP A 579 5.81 29.17 12.33
N LEU A 580 6.75 29.18 11.39
CA LEU A 580 7.88 30.12 11.39
C LEU A 580 7.42 31.58 11.24
N LEU A 581 6.56 31.86 10.25
CA LEU A 581 6.07 33.22 9.98
C LEU A 581 5.30 33.82 11.17
N GLN A 582 4.63 32.98 11.95
CA GLN A 582 3.76 33.40 13.06
C GLN A 582 4.41 33.18 14.43
N GLY A 583 5.67 32.72 14.48
CA GLY A 583 6.39 32.45 15.73
C GLY A 583 5.74 31.37 16.60
N ARG A 584 5.05 30.39 15.98
CA ARG A 584 4.41 29.28 16.69
C ARG A 584 5.32 28.06 16.75
N ALA A 585 5.19 27.30 17.84
CA ALA A 585 5.79 25.98 17.95
C ALA A 585 5.00 24.95 17.12
N TYR A 586 5.71 23.99 16.54
CA TYR A 586 5.11 22.83 15.87
C TYR A 586 4.29 21.97 16.84
N ASP A 587 3.03 21.74 16.49
CA ASP A 587 2.08 20.90 17.25
C ASP A 587 1.94 19.54 16.56
N ALA A 588 2.80 18.60 16.95
CA ALA A 588 2.82 17.25 16.38
C ALA A 588 1.48 16.48 16.60
N PRO A 589 0.84 16.51 17.79
CA PRO A 589 -0.49 15.93 17.98
C PRO A 589 -1.56 16.49 17.02
N ALA A 590 -1.64 17.81 16.86
CA ALA A 590 -2.61 18.41 15.95
C ALA A 590 -2.34 18.02 14.49
N TRP A 591 -1.08 18.03 14.07
CA TRP A 591 -0.69 17.59 12.73
C TRP A 591 -1.04 16.12 12.47
N ARG A 592 -0.82 15.23 13.44
CA ARG A 592 -1.18 13.80 13.31
C ARG A 592 -2.67 13.60 13.08
N LEU A 593 -3.52 14.37 13.75
CA LEU A 593 -4.97 14.34 13.53
C LEU A 593 -5.33 14.84 12.13
N GLU A 594 -4.69 15.91 11.67
CA GLU A 594 -4.93 16.47 10.33
C GLU A 594 -4.58 15.47 9.23
N VAL A 595 -3.40 14.85 9.28
CA VAL A 595 -2.99 13.82 8.31
C VAL A 595 -3.91 12.60 8.34
N LEU A 596 -4.40 12.21 9.52
CA LEU A 596 -5.37 11.13 9.64
C LEU A 596 -6.69 11.50 8.94
N MET A 597 -7.17 12.72 9.10
CA MET A 597 -8.36 13.21 8.40
C MET A 597 -8.15 13.31 6.89
N MET A 598 -6.97 13.75 6.43
CA MET A 598 -6.61 13.71 4.99
C MET A 598 -6.66 12.28 4.45
N THR A 599 -6.13 11.32 5.21
CA THR A 599 -6.15 9.90 4.86
C THR A 599 -7.58 9.37 4.72
N TYR A 600 -8.44 9.62 5.71
CA TYR A 600 -9.84 9.18 5.65
C TYR A 600 -10.62 9.82 4.50
N ARG A 601 -10.37 11.10 4.20
CA ARG A 601 -10.99 11.78 3.06
C ARG A 601 -10.60 11.15 1.74
N TRP A 602 -9.30 10.84 1.55
CA TRP A 602 -8.82 10.18 0.35
C TRP A 602 -9.47 8.81 0.16
N ILE A 603 -9.46 7.96 1.21
CA ILE A 603 -10.11 6.64 1.20
C ILE A 603 -11.60 6.75 0.85
N SER A 604 -12.32 7.71 1.45
CA SER A 604 -13.76 7.89 1.24
C SER A 604 -14.12 8.51 -0.11
N SER A 605 -13.15 9.16 -0.78
CA SER A 605 -13.38 9.85 -2.05
C SER A 605 -13.45 8.92 -3.26
N GLY A 606 -12.96 7.68 -3.13
CA GLY A 606 -12.93 6.71 -4.23
C GLY A 606 -12.08 7.15 -5.42
N SER A 607 -11.07 8.00 -5.21
CA SER A 607 -10.21 8.52 -6.26
C SER A 607 -9.56 7.40 -7.09
N THR A 608 -9.97 7.27 -8.35
CA THR A 608 -9.38 6.33 -9.32
C THR A 608 -8.21 6.99 -10.04
N SER A 609 -7.05 6.35 -10.04
CA SER A 609 -5.96 6.70 -10.96
C SER A 609 -6.20 6.09 -12.34
N ASP A 610 -5.96 6.84 -13.41
CA ASP A 610 -6.04 6.32 -14.78
C ASP A 610 -5.07 5.14 -14.98
N ALA A 611 -5.57 4.05 -15.56
CA ALA A 611 -4.82 2.81 -15.77
C ALA A 611 -3.91 2.83 -17.03
N SER A 612 -3.76 3.99 -17.69
CA SER A 612 -2.98 4.14 -18.92
C SER A 612 -1.65 4.85 -18.65
N SER A 613 -0.53 4.17 -18.86
CA SER A 613 0.79 4.79 -18.94
C SER A 613 0.95 5.50 -20.30
N SER A 614 0.79 6.82 -20.35
CA SER A 614 0.92 7.62 -21.58
C SER A 614 2.17 8.52 -21.64
N GLY A 615 3.16 8.29 -20.78
CA GLY A 615 4.44 9.02 -20.80
C GLY A 615 5.36 8.52 -21.93
N SER A 616 5.90 9.43 -22.73
CA SER A 616 6.98 9.13 -23.69
C SER A 616 8.30 8.97 -22.91
N MET A 617 8.84 7.75 -22.87
CA MET A 617 9.97 7.36 -22.00
C MET A 617 11.32 7.40 -22.74
N CYS A 618 11.75 8.57 -23.21
CA CYS A 618 13.14 8.79 -23.64
C CYS A 618 13.51 10.29 -23.59
N PRO A 619 14.72 10.68 -23.13
CA PRO A 619 15.19 12.06 -23.25
C PRO A 619 15.49 12.40 -24.71
N GLN A 620 14.93 13.50 -25.21
CA GLN A 620 15.23 14.01 -26.56
C GLN A 620 16.71 14.46 -26.62
N PRO A 621 17.50 14.06 -27.62
CA PRO A 621 18.86 14.56 -27.81
C PRO A 621 18.81 16.03 -28.26
N MET A 622 19.43 16.93 -27.49
CA MET A 622 19.54 18.35 -27.82
C MET A 622 20.36 18.55 -29.10
N ALA A 623 19.78 19.26 -30.07
CA ALA A 623 20.51 19.84 -31.18
C ALA A 623 21.44 20.95 -30.66
N VAL A 624 22.73 20.81 -30.95
CA VAL A 624 23.75 21.81 -30.66
C VAL A 624 23.73 22.83 -31.79
N ASP A 625 23.11 24.00 -31.58
CA ASP A 625 23.38 25.16 -32.43
C ASP A 625 24.40 26.06 -31.73
N ALA A 626 25.60 26.07 -32.30
CA ALA A 626 26.71 26.92 -31.92
C ALA A 626 26.46 28.35 -32.42
N ALA A 627 26.34 29.30 -31.50
CA ALA A 627 26.62 30.71 -31.79
C ALA A 627 27.09 31.43 -30.52
N ALA A 628 28.41 31.61 -30.43
CA ALA A 628 29.07 32.48 -29.48
C ALA A 628 28.80 33.96 -29.81
N GLY A 629 28.69 34.82 -28.80
CA GLY A 629 28.93 36.26 -28.97
C GLY A 629 28.33 37.20 -27.91
N ALA A 630 29.24 37.83 -27.16
CA ALA A 630 29.18 39.17 -26.55
C ALA A 630 28.70 39.33 -25.09
N GLU A 631 29.67 39.75 -24.27
CA GLU A 631 29.56 40.30 -22.91
C GLU A 631 28.84 41.68 -22.85
N GLY A 632 28.27 42.03 -21.70
CA GLY A 632 27.95 43.43 -21.36
C GLY A 632 26.95 43.70 -20.22
N ALA A 633 27.47 43.76 -18.98
CA ALA A 633 27.10 44.62 -17.83
C ALA A 633 25.62 45.01 -17.50
N GLY A 634 25.22 44.67 -16.26
CA GLY A 634 24.65 45.62 -15.27
C GLY A 634 23.12 45.79 -15.12
N GLY A 635 22.59 45.40 -13.95
CA GLY A 635 21.50 46.13 -13.27
C GLY A 635 20.14 45.43 -13.07
N GLY A 636 19.73 45.30 -11.80
CA GLY A 636 18.34 45.47 -11.33
C GLY A 636 17.28 44.41 -11.69
N LEU A 637 16.98 43.53 -10.74
CA LEU A 637 15.80 42.65 -10.77
C LEU A 637 14.49 43.45 -10.70
N VAL A 638 13.73 43.46 -11.80
CA VAL A 638 12.29 43.76 -11.85
C VAL A 638 11.61 42.58 -12.54
N PHE A 639 10.73 41.88 -11.82
CA PHE A 639 9.91 40.82 -12.39
C PHE A 639 8.82 41.45 -13.28
N ALA A 640 9.01 41.38 -14.60
CA ALA A 640 7.96 41.58 -15.58
C ALA A 640 7.42 40.20 -16.02
N ALA A 641 6.10 40.05 -15.97
CA ALA A 641 5.40 38.90 -16.53
C ALA A 641 5.64 38.85 -18.04
N ALA A 642 6.19 37.73 -18.54
CA ALA A 642 6.41 37.53 -19.96
C ALA A 642 5.21 36.78 -20.57
N GLU A 643 4.59 37.46 -21.52
CA GLU A 643 3.60 36.95 -22.46
C GLU A 643 4.20 35.87 -23.38
N ALA A 644 3.34 34.92 -23.78
CA ALA A 644 3.66 33.84 -24.71
C ALA A 644 3.74 34.32 -26.17
N PRO A 645 4.67 33.82 -27.01
CA PRO A 645 4.61 34.04 -28.44
C PRO A 645 3.63 33.08 -29.12
N ALA A 646 2.75 33.66 -29.93
CA ALA A 646 1.76 33.01 -30.76
C ALA A 646 2.39 32.27 -31.96
N ALA A 647 2.12 30.97 -32.09
CA ALA A 647 2.23 30.25 -33.36
C ALA A 647 1.47 28.90 -33.36
N VAL A 648 0.15 28.91 -33.16
CA VAL A 648 -0.79 27.97 -33.83
C VAL A 648 -2.17 28.64 -33.90
N ALA A 649 -2.41 29.39 -34.96
CA ALA A 649 -3.74 29.89 -35.31
C ALA A 649 -4.15 29.25 -36.63
N GLU A 650 -4.83 28.11 -36.57
CA GLU A 650 -5.82 27.71 -37.59
C GLU A 650 -6.71 26.58 -37.05
N LEU A 651 -7.75 26.97 -36.30
CA LEU A 651 -9.04 26.29 -36.28
C LEU A 651 -10.08 27.28 -35.78
N ALA A 652 -10.64 28.00 -36.74
CA ALA A 652 -11.71 28.94 -36.54
C ALA A 652 -13.01 28.22 -36.12
N LEU A 653 -13.53 28.58 -34.95
CA LEU A 653 -14.96 28.54 -34.67
C LEU A 653 -15.36 29.87 -34.07
N THR A 654 -16.09 30.67 -34.85
CA THR A 654 -16.66 31.95 -34.45
C THR A 654 -17.81 31.76 -33.46
N PRO A 655 -18.00 32.69 -32.50
CA PRO A 655 -19.03 32.60 -31.48
C PRO A 655 -20.38 33.10 -32.01
N ARG A 656 -21.42 32.27 -31.92
CA ARG A 656 -22.80 32.76 -31.85
C ARG A 656 -23.24 32.70 -30.39
N GLY A 657 -23.62 33.87 -29.87
CA GLY A 657 -24.26 33.98 -28.57
C GLY A 657 -25.57 33.24 -28.57
N ASP A 658 -25.77 32.45 -27.53
CA ASP A 658 -27.05 32.19 -26.89
C ASP A 658 -26.76 31.67 -25.47
N ALA A 659 -27.59 32.11 -24.53
CA ALA A 659 -27.47 31.86 -23.10
C ALA A 659 -27.33 30.35 -22.78
N VAL A 660 -26.39 30.01 -21.90
CA VAL A 660 -26.28 28.68 -21.30
C VAL A 660 -27.51 28.46 -20.41
N GLN A 661 -28.56 27.86 -20.98
CA GLN A 661 -29.58 27.19 -20.19
C GLN A 661 -28.98 25.91 -19.59
N LEU A 662 -28.74 25.93 -18.28
CA LEU A 662 -28.53 24.73 -17.48
C LEU A 662 -29.79 23.86 -17.53
N SER A 663 -29.84 22.86 -18.43
CA SER A 663 -30.91 21.87 -18.47
C SER A 663 -30.75 20.87 -17.30
N SER A 664 -31.36 21.18 -16.16
CA SER A 664 -31.28 20.39 -14.94
C SER A 664 -32.38 19.31 -14.86
N ARG A 665 -32.21 18.19 -15.56
CA ARG A 665 -33.05 16.99 -15.34
C ARG A 665 -32.89 16.40 -13.93
N ALA A 666 -31.77 16.67 -13.26
CA ALA A 666 -31.52 16.27 -11.87
C ALA A 666 -32.29 17.13 -10.85
N TYR A 667 -32.44 18.43 -11.10
CA TYR A 667 -33.10 19.36 -10.17
C TYR A 667 -34.63 19.23 -10.23
N GLN A 668 -35.21 19.03 -11.41
CA GLN A 668 -36.65 18.76 -11.57
C GLN A 668 -37.08 17.41 -10.99
N ARG A 669 -36.15 16.44 -10.84
CA ARG A 669 -36.39 15.18 -10.14
C ARG A 669 -36.36 15.37 -8.62
N TYR A 670 -35.51 16.26 -8.13
CA TYR A 670 -35.38 16.59 -6.70
C TYR A 670 -36.57 17.38 -6.16
N ALA A 671 -37.14 18.31 -6.93
CA ALA A 671 -38.28 19.12 -6.51
C ALA A 671 -39.60 18.33 -6.34
N ARG A 672 -39.70 17.12 -6.92
CA ARG A 672 -40.90 16.26 -6.84
C ARG A 672 -40.94 15.35 -5.60
N LEU A 673 -39.86 15.28 -4.81
CA LEU A 673 -39.74 14.40 -3.64
C LEU A 673 -40.05 15.09 -2.31
N LEU A 674 -40.38 16.38 -2.31
CA LEU A 674 -40.75 17.11 -1.10
C LEU A 674 -42.26 17.03 -0.86
N ALA A 675 -42.67 16.46 0.27
CA ALA A 675 -44.06 16.42 0.72
C ALA A 675 -44.63 17.84 0.97
N PRO A 676 -45.97 18.05 0.94
CA PRO A 676 -46.61 19.37 0.77
C PRO A 676 -46.42 20.38 1.92
N GLY A 677 -45.71 20.03 2.99
CA GLY A 677 -45.58 20.85 4.21
C GLY A 677 -44.39 21.82 4.27
N CYS A 678 -43.40 21.69 3.38
CA CYS A 678 -42.16 22.50 3.42
C CYS A 678 -41.99 23.47 2.24
N SER A 679 -43.00 23.64 1.39
CA SER A 679 -42.88 24.45 0.16
C SER A 679 -42.85 25.96 0.42
N ALA A 680 -43.50 26.44 1.48
CA ALA A 680 -43.60 27.87 1.77
C ALA A 680 -42.27 28.47 2.26
N THR A 681 -41.53 27.76 3.12
CA THR A 681 -40.28 28.22 3.71
C THR A 681 -39.10 28.21 2.74
N ALA A 682 -39.03 27.21 1.86
CA ALA A 682 -38.01 27.13 0.81
C ALA A 682 -38.19 28.22 -0.26
N ALA A 683 -39.43 28.56 -0.61
CA ALA A 683 -39.74 29.63 -1.55
C ALA A 683 -39.36 31.02 -1.00
N THR A 684 -39.62 31.29 0.28
CA THR A 684 -39.15 32.53 0.94
C THR A 684 -37.64 32.64 1.05
N ALA A 685 -36.94 31.52 1.29
CA ALA A 685 -35.48 31.50 1.35
C ALA A 685 -34.84 31.77 -0.02
N ALA A 686 -35.39 31.16 -1.08
CA ALA A 686 -34.94 31.41 -2.45
C ALA A 686 -35.19 32.86 -2.90
N ALA A 687 -36.33 33.44 -2.55
CA ALA A 687 -36.66 34.84 -2.85
C ALA A 687 -35.74 35.83 -2.13
N ALA A 688 -35.38 35.55 -0.87
CA ALA A 688 -34.46 36.38 -0.09
C ALA A 688 -33.03 36.34 -0.65
N VAL A 689 -32.57 35.16 -1.09
CA VAL A 689 -31.25 34.99 -1.73
C VAL A 689 -31.20 35.70 -3.09
N ALA A 690 -32.27 35.61 -3.89
CA ALA A 690 -32.34 36.30 -5.17
C ALA A 690 -32.37 37.85 -5.02
N ALA A 691 -33.09 38.36 -4.02
CA ALA A 691 -33.12 39.80 -3.72
C ALA A 691 -31.77 40.32 -3.20
N ALA A 692 -31.06 39.55 -2.37
CA ALA A 692 -29.73 39.89 -1.89
C ALA A 692 -28.68 39.91 -3.02
N ALA A 693 -28.75 38.94 -3.94
CA ALA A 693 -27.87 38.89 -5.11
C ALA A 693 -28.10 40.08 -6.07
N ALA A 694 -29.36 40.49 -6.26
CA ALA A 694 -29.71 41.63 -7.11
C ALA A 694 -29.23 42.97 -6.51
N GLY A 695 -29.32 43.15 -5.18
CA GLY A 695 -28.81 44.35 -4.49
C GLY A 695 -27.29 44.48 -4.56
N LEU A 696 -26.56 43.36 -4.50
CA LEU A 696 -25.10 43.32 -4.61
C LEU A 696 -24.60 43.57 -6.05
N ALA A 697 -25.35 43.13 -7.06
CA ALA A 697 -25.03 43.41 -8.46
C ALA A 697 -25.17 44.91 -8.80
N ALA A 698 -26.12 45.62 -8.17
CA ALA A 698 -26.29 47.06 -8.35
C ALA A 698 -25.18 47.89 -7.65
N ALA A 699 -24.59 47.38 -6.57
CA ALA A 699 -23.49 48.03 -5.85
C ALA A 699 -22.13 47.91 -6.56
N ALA A 700 -22.00 47.05 -7.58
CA ALA A 700 -20.76 46.79 -8.30
C ALA A 700 -20.50 47.71 -9.50
N ALA A 701 -21.40 48.66 -9.81
CA ALA A 701 -21.23 49.60 -10.91
C ALA A 701 -20.50 50.88 -10.45
N VAL A 702 -19.17 50.92 -10.59
CA VAL A 702 -18.37 52.14 -10.46
C VAL A 702 -18.10 52.72 -11.85
N PRO A 703 -18.34 54.02 -12.12
CA PRO A 703 -18.01 54.62 -13.41
C PRO A 703 -16.49 54.75 -13.57
N ALA A 704 -15.99 54.43 -14.76
CA ALA A 704 -14.58 54.51 -15.10
C ALA A 704 -14.07 55.97 -15.04
N GLY A 705 -13.12 56.23 -14.12
CA GLY A 705 -12.32 57.47 -14.11
C GLY A 705 -12.11 58.09 -12.71
N ALA A 706 -11.19 57.56 -11.90
CA ALA A 706 -10.59 58.28 -10.77
C ALA A 706 -9.18 57.70 -10.43
N PRO A 707 -8.19 58.52 -9.98
CA PRO A 707 -6.81 58.10 -9.84
C PRO A 707 -6.50 57.44 -8.47
N ALA A 708 -5.41 56.65 -8.46
CA ALA A 708 -5.01 55.72 -7.40
C ALA A 708 -4.55 56.39 -6.08
N GLY A 709 -5.01 55.82 -4.96
CA GLY A 709 -4.45 56.02 -3.62
C GLY A 709 -4.42 54.69 -2.84
N THR A 710 -3.24 54.29 -2.39
CA THR A 710 -2.84 52.94 -1.92
C THR A 710 -3.40 52.48 -0.55
N VAL A 711 -4.45 53.10 -0.02
CA VAL A 711 -5.08 52.67 1.25
C VAL A 711 -6.48 52.08 1.05
N MET A 712 -7.13 52.30 -0.10
CA MET A 712 -8.46 51.73 -0.37
C MET A 712 -8.47 50.28 -0.84
N ALA A 713 -7.39 49.79 -1.46
CA ALA A 713 -7.36 48.44 -2.06
C ALA A 713 -7.34 47.31 -1.00
N ALA A 714 -6.66 47.49 0.13
CA ALA A 714 -6.59 46.49 1.20
C ALA A 714 -7.92 46.37 1.96
N ALA A 715 -8.61 47.49 2.21
CA ALA A 715 -9.92 47.50 2.84
C ALA A 715 -10.99 46.88 1.94
N GLN A 716 -10.92 47.13 0.63
CA GLN A 716 -11.81 46.50 -0.35
C GLN A 716 -11.54 44.99 -0.47
N LEU A 717 -10.29 44.54 -0.51
CA LEU A 717 -9.96 43.10 -0.55
C LEU A 717 -10.39 42.35 0.71
N LEU A 718 -10.25 42.96 1.90
CA LEU A 718 -10.75 42.41 3.17
C LEU A 718 -12.28 42.33 3.21
N GLN A 719 -12.98 43.35 2.69
CA GLN A 719 -14.44 43.33 2.57
C GLN A 719 -14.90 42.25 1.59
N TRP A 720 -14.22 42.10 0.45
CA TRP A 720 -14.49 41.05 -0.53
C TRP A 720 -14.24 39.64 0.01
N TRP A 721 -13.21 39.45 0.84
CA TRP A 721 -12.92 38.17 1.49
C TRP A 721 -14.02 37.77 2.50
N TRP A 722 -14.53 38.72 3.29
CA TRP A 722 -15.64 38.46 4.22
C TRP A 722 -16.96 38.20 3.50
N VAL A 723 -17.24 38.90 2.40
CA VAL A 723 -18.43 38.66 1.56
C VAL A 723 -18.35 37.27 0.90
N GLN A 724 -17.18 36.86 0.40
CA GLN A 724 -16.94 35.52 -0.15
C GLN A 724 -17.12 34.43 0.92
N ARG A 725 -16.59 34.64 2.14
CA ARG A 725 -16.77 33.69 3.25
C ARG A 725 -18.21 33.60 3.72
N ALA A 726 -18.93 34.71 3.78
CA ALA A 726 -20.35 34.74 4.11
C ALA A 726 -21.21 34.04 3.04
N LEU A 727 -20.88 34.22 1.75
CA LEU A 727 -21.51 33.51 0.63
C LEU A 727 -21.22 32.01 0.67
N GLN A 728 -19.98 31.59 0.96
CA GLN A 728 -19.63 30.18 1.11
C GLN A 728 -20.38 29.54 2.28
N LEU A 729 -20.50 30.24 3.42
CA LEU A 729 -21.28 29.76 4.57
C LEU A 729 -22.78 29.67 4.25
N LEU A 730 -23.35 30.66 3.55
CA LEU A 730 -24.76 30.67 3.15
C LEU A 730 -25.09 29.60 2.10
N LEU A 731 -24.11 29.19 1.27
CA LEU A 731 -24.27 28.12 0.28
C LEU A 731 -24.02 26.72 0.87
N TRP A 732 -23.14 26.60 1.87
CA TRP A 732 -22.76 25.33 2.50
C TRP A 732 -23.77 24.84 3.53
N LEU A 733 -24.30 25.74 4.39
CA LEU A 733 -25.25 25.37 5.45
C LEU A 733 -26.53 24.65 4.98
N PRO A 734 -27.17 25.04 3.85
CA PRO A 734 -28.37 24.35 3.36
C PRO A 734 -28.11 22.95 2.79
N GLN A 735 -26.92 22.68 2.24
CA GLN A 735 -26.57 21.41 1.60
C GLN A 735 -26.32 20.30 2.62
N GLU A 736 -25.55 20.60 3.66
CA GLU A 736 -25.28 19.67 4.76
C GLU A 736 -26.53 19.44 5.62
N ALA A 737 -27.31 20.49 5.89
CA ALA A 737 -28.57 20.37 6.61
C ALA A 737 -29.61 19.51 5.87
N GLY A 738 -29.65 19.58 4.54
CA GLY A 738 -30.53 18.75 3.71
C GLY A 738 -30.17 17.26 3.79
N LEU A 739 -28.88 16.93 3.82
CA LEU A 739 -28.39 15.55 3.98
C LEU A 739 -28.69 15.00 5.38
N TRP A 740 -28.55 15.82 6.41
CA TRP A 740 -28.89 15.43 7.79
C TRP A 740 -30.40 15.23 7.99
N LEU A 741 -31.25 16.06 7.37
CA LEU A 741 -32.71 15.89 7.42
C LEU A 741 -33.18 14.63 6.67
N LEU A 742 -32.54 14.28 5.54
CA LEU A 742 -32.77 13.03 4.82
C LEU A 742 -32.36 11.80 5.65
N TRP A 743 -31.21 11.88 6.32
CA TRP A 743 -30.72 10.84 7.21
C TRP A 743 -31.66 10.62 8.42
N MET A 744 -32.21 11.69 9.01
CA MET A 744 -33.16 11.59 10.11
C MET A 744 -34.57 11.16 9.68
N GLN A 745 -35.05 11.55 8.49
CA GLN A 745 -36.34 11.09 7.95
C GLN A 745 -36.35 9.58 7.68
N GLN A 746 -35.22 9.00 7.25
CA GLN A 746 -35.09 7.54 7.11
C GLN A 746 -35.20 6.79 8.45
N ARG A 747 -34.98 7.47 9.60
CA ARG A 747 -35.07 6.89 10.95
C ARG A 747 -36.36 7.23 11.72
N ARG A 748 -37.32 7.96 11.11
CA ARG A 748 -38.63 8.37 11.69
C ARG A 748 -38.58 9.23 12.97
N ASP A 749 -37.52 9.97 13.23
CA ASP A 749 -37.43 10.88 14.40
C ASP A 749 -37.99 12.28 14.11
N GLY A 750 -39.32 12.40 14.07
CA GLY A 750 -40.03 13.63 13.68
C GLY A 750 -39.87 14.83 14.63
N GLN A 751 -39.58 14.61 15.92
CA GLN A 751 -39.41 15.70 16.89
C GLN A 751 -38.07 16.42 16.75
N LEU A 752 -36.98 15.70 16.45
CA LEU A 752 -35.64 16.29 16.32
C LEU A 752 -35.51 17.15 15.05
N ALA A 753 -36.16 16.71 13.97
CA ALA A 753 -36.20 17.43 12.69
C ALA A 753 -36.85 18.82 12.82
N GLY A 754 -37.91 18.95 13.62
CA GLY A 754 -38.57 20.23 13.88
C GLY A 754 -37.70 21.23 14.65
N VAL A 755 -36.94 20.76 15.64
CA VAL A 755 -36.03 21.59 16.45
C VAL A 755 -34.86 22.11 15.60
N LEU A 756 -34.28 21.25 14.76
CA LEU A 756 -33.19 21.62 13.84
C LEU A 756 -33.65 22.61 12.75
N CYS A 757 -34.85 22.44 12.19
CA CYS A 757 -35.42 23.42 11.27
C CYS A 757 -35.59 24.81 11.92
N GLY A 758 -36.04 24.85 13.19
CA GLY A 758 -36.14 26.10 13.95
C GLY A 758 -34.80 26.77 14.23
N LEU A 759 -33.76 25.98 14.53
CA LEU A 759 -32.39 26.47 14.77
C LEU A 759 -31.75 27.01 13.49
N LEU A 760 -31.92 26.32 12.36
CA LEU A 760 -31.41 26.75 11.05
C LEU A 760 -32.06 28.06 10.58
N ALA A 761 -33.39 28.22 10.76
CA ALA A 761 -34.08 29.45 10.43
C ALA A 761 -33.54 30.65 11.25
N ARG A 762 -33.27 30.45 12.54
CA ARG A 762 -32.67 31.46 13.42
C ARG A 762 -31.22 31.77 13.08
N ALA A 763 -30.43 30.77 12.71
CA ALA A 763 -29.04 30.96 12.29
C ALA A 763 -28.94 31.78 11.00
N VAL A 764 -29.81 31.52 10.03
CA VAL A 764 -29.89 32.30 8.79
C VAL A 764 -30.35 33.74 9.06
N GLN A 765 -31.34 33.96 9.93
CA GLN A 765 -31.74 35.30 10.35
C GLN A 765 -30.61 36.08 11.05
N CYS A 766 -29.84 35.42 11.92
CA CYS A 766 -28.66 36.02 12.55
C CYS A 766 -27.57 36.38 11.52
N ALA A 767 -27.28 35.50 10.57
CA ALA A 767 -26.27 35.75 9.54
C ALA A 767 -26.63 36.95 8.64
N VAL A 768 -27.91 37.08 8.28
CA VAL A 768 -28.42 38.23 7.50
C VAL A 768 -28.34 39.53 8.32
N CYS A 769 -28.68 39.50 9.62
CA CYS A 769 -28.58 40.69 10.49
C CYS A 769 -27.13 41.15 10.69
N VAL A 770 -26.19 40.20 10.86
CA VAL A 770 -24.76 40.51 11.01
C VAL A 770 -24.18 41.10 9.72
N GLY A 771 -24.60 40.58 8.55
CA GLY A 771 -24.23 41.14 7.24
C GLY A 771 -24.74 42.57 7.03
N CYS A 772 -25.97 42.87 7.44
CA CYS A 772 -26.54 44.23 7.35
C CYS A 772 -25.87 45.23 8.31
N CYS A 773 -25.53 44.82 9.54
CA CYS A 773 -24.82 45.68 10.50
C CYS A 773 -23.38 46.00 10.07
N LEU A 774 -22.68 45.05 9.45
CA LEU A 774 -21.30 45.24 8.96
C LEU A 774 -21.23 46.12 7.70
N CYS A 775 -22.28 46.15 6.88
CA CYS A 775 -22.38 47.12 5.77
C CYS A 775 -22.60 48.56 6.24
N TRP A 776 -23.26 48.77 7.39
CA TRP A 776 -23.65 50.11 7.85
C TRP A 776 -22.52 50.85 8.60
N SER A 777 -21.66 50.13 9.32
CA SER A 777 -20.51 50.75 10.04
C SER A 777 -19.42 51.33 9.13
N GLY A 778 -19.46 51.02 7.83
CA GLY A 778 -18.54 51.54 6.80
C GLY A 778 -19.04 52.79 6.05
N CYS A 779 -20.26 53.28 6.32
CA CYS A 779 -20.84 54.42 5.60
C CYS A 779 -21.24 55.58 6.54
N SER A 780 -20.57 56.72 6.33
CA SER A 780 -20.89 58.09 6.74
C SER A 780 -20.37 58.60 8.10
N GLY A 781 -19.46 59.57 8.00
CA GLY A 781 -19.34 60.63 8.98
C GLY A 781 -20.64 61.43 9.07
N GLY A 782 -21.01 61.76 10.31
CA GLY A 782 -21.95 62.80 10.74
C GLY A 782 -23.08 63.21 9.79
N ARG A 783 -24.26 62.62 9.96
CA ARG A 783 -25.56 63.29 10.20
C ARG A 783 -26.67 62.25 10.40
N LEU A 784 -27.36 62.35 11.54
CA LEU A 784 -28.53 61.56 11.90
C LEU A 784 -29.74 61.91 11.00
N LEU A 785 -30.38 60.89 10.41
CA LEU A 785 -31.75 60.98 9.88
C LEU A 785 -32.69 60.18 10.81
N PRO A 786 -33.83 60.75 11.25
CA PRO A 786 -34.70 60.13 12.25
C PRO A 786 -35.84 59.34 11.59
N SER A 787 -35.61 58.08 11.22
CA SER A 787 -36.69 57.09 11.02
C SER A 787 -36.13 55.71 10.70
N CYS A 788 -35.75 54.94 11.72
CA CYS A 788 -35.66 53.48 11.63
C CYS A 788 -35.78 52.91 13.03
N THR A 789 -37.02 52.61 13.42
CA THR A 789 -37.35 52.00 14.71
C THR A 789 -37.38 50.47 14.53
N VAL A 790 -36.83 49.76 15.52
CA VAL A 790 -36.96 48.31 15.79
C VAL A 790 -35.89 47.40 15.18
N CYS A 791 -34.84 47.14 15.97
CA CYS A 791 -34.21 45.82 16.07
C CYS A 791 -33.68 45.64 17.51
N THR A 792 -34.52 45.08 18.39
CA THR A 792 -34.14 44.66 19.74
C THR A 792 -33.34 43.36 19.66
N CYS A 793 -32.02 43.42 19.82
CA CYS A 793 -31.19 42.25 20.10
C CYS A 793 -31.46 41.77 21.53
N ALA A 794 -32.21 40.67 21.68
CA ALA A 794 -32.26 39.93 22.94
C ALA A 794 -30.97 39.11 23.08
N THR A 795 -30.29 39.29 24.21
CA THR A 795 -29.13 38.57 24.71
C THR A 795 -29.28 37.05 24.61
N VAL A 796 -28.45 36.40 23.79
CA VAL A 796 -28.20 34.94 23.87
C VAL A 796 -27.04 34.72 24.82
N SER A 797 -27.25 33.94 25.88
CA SER A 797 -26.25 33.64 26.90
C SER A 797 -25.25 32.58 26.41
N LYS A 798 -24.03 32.61 26.97
CA LYS A 798 -22.91 31.69 26.69
C LYS A 798 -23.19 30.20 26.96
N GLN A 799 -24.37 29.82 27.46
CA GLN A 799 -24.73 28.41 27.72
C GLN A 799 -25.46 27.73 26.55
N SER A 800 -25.70 28.42 25.44
CA SER A 800 -26.39 27.86 24.25
C SER A 800 -25.53 27.84 22.98
N ILE A 801 -24.23 28.09 23.10
CA ILE A 801 -23.18 27.72 22.12
C ILE A 801 -22.45 26.53 22.74
#